data_AF-A0A916YNX4-F1
#
_entry.id   AF-A0A916YNX4-F1
#
_cell.length_a   1.000
_cell.length_b   1.000
_cell.length_c   1.000
_cell.angle_alpha   90.00
_cell.angle_beta   90.00
_cell.angle_gamma   90.00
#
_symmetry.space_group_name_H-M   'P 1'
#
loop_
_entity.id
_entity.type
_entity.pdbx_description
1 polymer ?
#
loop_
_entity_poly.entity_id
_entity_poly.type
_entity_poly.pdbx_seq_one_letter_code
_entity_poly.pdbx_strand_id
1 'polypeptide(L)'
;MKKKILAVILLLLSFIPIIQANAADMLIPNYSFESNLTSWTQNFGTGGITASTAQQHSGAKSIKITDTLNTGQFGIQSAFMSATAGTTYETYAWAYITSGAADLYLRYYDSSHTLITSTYVSKSSPTNQWTYLKARMTAPAGTAYLAVLLYSNNANVGTAYWDDVTVTAEFTTLGPQVTSASIHAATFGKDSANNDMIYAVVDGALDGTTQARLVAINANTLAVANSFTLPGSSGGWAATTATDGKVYVGAYTNGHLYQYTPGAASVIDLGQALAGETFIYGLTPGLSGKVYAGTFPNARLFKYTPGTGFAGIGPTPFSPGSVYSRAVAYDAANDITYVGTGTNARLMRFDNKTGTNVNILPAAYSSESLIYGLNVSGTKVFAHMSPSTSVVVMNVTSGGVATLDAVIPSMTSTYVSPADNGLVYYTKDTTLYSYNMASKVSTSLSSGFGVNPYAFGILTLTDQVNYPGKSVVGIGNCNGILCVSKYDIQTGYTAYAPLSVSESVSGIESILGGADGKIYSSGYLTGGTGIYTPLRSDLNTPTLRGVEQAEGMTTLNGKNYFGGYPGAIIYEHDPNSAWVSGTNPRQMFSLEANQQDRPFGMASGGGLLFIGTAPEYGILGGALTIYNPATSQYTVHQNIVNKQSIIALTYLNGYVYGGSSVSGGLGIAPSQTEAKLLKYKVSDGTSTVISLPVSGLKAITAVTVGPDGNIWMMAEGYLFLYNPTTNAFVYYYNWFPTVSYNPTATATMVRDATLISAKDGNVYGTISGLKLFRIVPSTMSMTVLDSGGAIGLSPDWFGNLYYFTGSTLKRYAF
;
A
#
# COMPACT_ATOMS: atom_id res chain seq x y z
N MET A 1 -67.49 -4.51 18.55
CA MET A 1 -66.75 -3.83 19.65
C MET A 1 -65.82 -4.85 20.28
N LYS A 2 -64.50 -4.79 20.00
CA LYS A 2 -63.43 -4.10 20.79
C LYS A 2 -63.18 -4.84 22.12
N LYS A 3 -61.98 -5.34 22.47
CA LYS A 3 -60.59 -5.18 22.01
C LYS A 3 -59.78 -6.42 22.44
N LYS A 4 -58.87 -6.90 21.58
CA LYS A 4 -57.75 -7.81 21.93
C LYS A 4 -56.53 -6.96 22.29
N ILE A 5 -55.82 -7.35 23.34
CA ILE A 5 -54.56 -6.75 23.80
C ILE A 5 -53.42 -7.34 22.97
N LEU A 6 -52.67 -6.48 22.27
CA LEU A 6 -51.44 -6.80 21.55
C LEU A 6 -50.29 -6.17 22.35
N ALA A 7 -49.39 -7.00 22.86
CA ALA A 7 -48.15 -6.55 23.48
C ALA A 7 -47.16 -6.16 22.38
N VAL A 8 -46.82 -4.87 22.33
CA VAL A 8 -45.82 -4.31 21.40
C VAL A 8 -44.44 -4.50 22.03
N ILE A 9 -43.61 -5.33 21.41
CA ILE A 9 -42.17 -5.40 21.66
C ILE A 9 -41.56 -4.13 21.05
N LEU A 10 -41.04 -3.26 21.90
CA LEU A 10 -40.32 -2.06 21.52
C LEU A 10 -38.95 -2.49 20.94
N LEU A 11 -38.80 -2.41 19.62
CA LEU A 11 -37.51 -2.57 18.94
C LEU A 11 -36.64 -1.34 19.30
N LEU A 12 -35.72 -1.50 20.24
CA LEU A 12 -34.64 -0.53 20.46
C LEU A 12 -33.67 -0.62 19.27
N LEU A 13 -33.95 0.18 18.24
CA LEU A 13 -32.98 0.55 17.22
C LEU A 13 -31.84 1.29 17.92
N SER A 14 -30.78 0.57 18.22
CA SER A 14 -29.49 1.17 18.52
C SER A 14 -29.06 1.90 17.25
N PHE A 15 -29.16 3.23 17.27
CA PHE A 15 -28.48 4.08 16.32
C PHE A 15 -26.99 3.81 16.48
N ILE A 16 -26.45 2.94 15.62
CA ILE A 16 -25.03 2.95 15.30
C ILE A 16 -24.76 4.38 14.83
N PRO A 17 -23.85 5.14 15.46
CA PRO A 17 -23.45 6.41 14.90
C PRO A 17 -22.88 6.09 13.53
N ILE A 18 -23.62 6.49 12.48
CA ILE A 18 -23.03 6.67 11.16
C ILE A 18 -21.86 7.59 11.43
N ILE A 19 -20.64 7.06 11.29
CA ILE A 19 -19.43 7.87 11.23
C ILE A 19 -19.72 8.83 10.08
N GLN A 20 -20.06 10.09 10.42
CA GLN A 20 -20.10 11.15 9.43
C GLN A 20 -18.71 11.12 8.80
N ALA A 21 -18.67 10.79 7.51
CA ALA A 21 -17.50 11.03 6.69
C ALA A 21 -17.19 12.53 6.84
N ASN A 22 -16.19 12.85 7.66
CA ASN A 22 -15.70 14.21 7.81
C ASN A 22 -15.35 14.70 6.40
N ALA A 23 -15.96 15.82 6.04
CA ALA A 23 -16.25 16.21 4.67
C ALA A 23 -15.15 15.86 3.67
N ALA A 24 -15.53 15.06 2.66
CA ALA A 24 -14.95 15.14 1.32
C ALA A 24 -14.94 16.62 0.84
N ASP A 25 -14.23 16.90 -0.24
CA ASP A 25 -14.11 18.26 -0.78
C ASP A 25 -15.44 19.03 -0.78
N MET A 26 -15.36 20.34 -0.53
CA MET A 26 -16.55 21.20 -0.56
C MET A 26 -16.93 21.46 -2.02
N LEU A 27 -17.61 20.47 -2.62
CA LEU A 27 -18.03 20.52 -4.00
C LEU A 27 -19.14 21.56 -4.18
N ILE A 28 -18.84 22.60 -4.98
CA ILE A 28 -19.85 23.57 -5.41
C ILE A 28 -20.71 22.92 -6.50
N PRO A 29 -22.05 22.89 -6.35
CA PRO A 29 -22.91 22.44 -7.44
C PRO A 29 -22.70 23.30 -8.69
N ASN A 30 -22.55 22.66 -9.86
CA ASN A 30 -22.33 23.35 -11.13
C ASN A 30 -21.11 24.29 -11.09
N TYR A 31 -20.01 23.84 -10.49
CA TYR A 31 -18.79 24.62 -10.32
C TYR A 31 -18.07 25.00 -11.63
N SER A 32 -18.30 24.24 -12.70
CA SER A 32 -17.77 24.46 -14.06
C SER A 32 -18.83 24.96 -15.05
N PHE A 33 -20.00 25.40 -14.57
CA PHE A 33 -21.03 26.09 -15.38
C PHE A 33 -21.64 25.32 -16.57
N GLU A 34 -21.48 24.00 -16.64
CA GLU A 34 -22.08 23.15 -17.69
C GLU A 34 -23.62 23.22 -17.71
N SER A 35 -24.22 23.50 -16.55
CA SER A 35 -25.67 23.70 -16.37
C SER A 35 -26.08 25.18 -16.32
N ASN A 36 -25.39 26.05 -17.08
CA ASN A 36 -25.60 27.49 -17.11
C ASN A 36 -25.48 28.12 -15.70
N LEU A 37 -26.45 28.94 -15.26
CA LEU A 37 -26.45 29.59 -13.94
C LEU A 37 -27.07 28.75 -12.82
N THR A 38 -27.38 27.47 -13.07
CA THR A 38 -28.02 26.62 -12.05
C THR A 38 -27.17 26.59 -10.78
N SER A 39 -27.79 26.78 -9.62
CA SER A 39 -27.13 26.87 -8.30
C SER A 39 -26.22 28.09 -8.07
N TRP A 40 -26.29 29.08 -8.97
CA TRP A 40 -25.57 30.34 -8.86
C TRP A 40 -26.56 31.52 -8.94
N THR A 41 -26.46 32.47 -8.00
CA THR A 41 -27.40 33.61 -7.90
C THR A 41 -26.69 34.93 -8.20
N GLN A 42 -27.21 35.69 -9.15
CA GLN A 42 -26.72 37.05 -9.41
C GLN A 42 -27.25 37.99 -8.33
N ASN A 43 -26.39 38.32 -7.37
CA ASN A 43 -26.72 39.19 -6.24
C ASN A 43 -26.36 40.66 -6.50
N PHE A 44 -25.63 40.94 -7.58
CA PHE A 44 -25.12 42.27 -7.91
C PHE A 44 -25.30 42.59 -9.40
N GLY A 45 -25.86 43.78 -9.66
CA GLY A 45 -26.22 44.23 -11.01
C GLY A 45 -27.41 43.48 -11.60
N THR A 46 -27.87 43.92 -12.76
CA THR A 46 -28.91 43.24 -13.57
C THR A 46 -28.37 43.04 -14.98
N GLY A 47 -28.45 41.82 -15.51
CA GLY A 47 -27.83 41.48 -16.79
C GLY A 47 -26.30 41.38 -16.68
N GLY A 48 -25.59 41.37 -17.82
CA GLY A 48 -24.11 41.34 -17.87
C GLY A 48 -23.46 40.01 -17.49
N ILE A 49 -24.19 39.05 -16.93
CA ILE A 49 -23.69 37.71 -16.55
C ILE A 49 -24.42 36.64 -17.35
N THR A 50 -23.67 35.84 -18.11
CA THR A 50 -24.24 34.82 -19.01
C THR A 50 -23.33 33.59 -19.10
N ALA A 51 -23.91 32.40 -19.21
CA ALA A 51 -23.15 31.22 -19.62
C ALA A 51 -22.60 31.42 -21.04
N SER A 52 -21.39 30.94 -21.30
CA SER A 52 -20.69 31.15 -22.57
C SER A 52 -19.95 29.91 -23.03
N THR A 53 -19.93 29.70 -24.35
CA THR A 53 -19.10 28.71 -25.04
C THR A 53 -17.94 29.36 -25.79
N ALA A 54 -17.71 30.66 -25.58
CA ALA A 54 -16.71 31.43 -26.32
C ALA A 54 -15.29 31.24 -25.74
N GLN A 55 -15.21 31.00 -24.44
CA GLN A 55 -14.00 30.65 -23.70
C GLN A 55 -14.43 29.66 -22.61
N GLN A 56 -13.62 28.64 -22.37
CA GLN A 56 -13.83 27.64 -21.32
C GLN A 56 -12.46 27.11 -20.88
N HIS A 57 -12.35 26.75 -19.61
CA HIS A 57 -11.14 26.12 -19.09
C HIS A 57 -11.29 24.61 -19.13
N SER A 58 -12.42 24.09 -18.64
CA SER A 58 -12.80 22.70 -18.77
C SER A 58 -14.18 22.58 -19.44
N GLY A 59 -14.58 21.35 -19.80
CA GLY A 59 -15.90 21.09 -20.36
C GLY A 59 -16.22 21.88 -21.63
N ALA A 60 -17.46 22.37 -21.72
CA ALA A 60 -18.00 23.05 -22.90
C ALA A 60 -18.45 24.49 -22.61
N LYS A 61 -18.54 24.90 -21.34
CA LYS A 61 -19.04 26.22 -20.95
C LYS A 61 -18.21 26.85 -19.84
N SER A 62 -18.33 28.16 -19.74
CA SER A 62 -17.89 28.96 -18.59
C SER A 62 -18.94 30.02 -18.28
N ILE A 63 -18.72 30.83 -17.24
CA ILE A 63 -19.51 32.03 -17.01
C ILE A 63 -18.78 33.28 -17.50
N LYS A 64 -19.45 34.12 -18.31
CA LYS A 64 -18.94 35.43 -18.73
C LYS A 64 -19.58 36.54 -17.91
N ILE A 65 -18.76 37.40 -17.32
CA ILE A 65 -19.16 38.67 -16.71
C ILE A 65 -18.67 39.80 -17.62
N THR A 66 -19.60 40.63 -18.08
CA THR A 66 -19.33 41.83 -18.89
C THR A 66 -19.80 43.05 -18.12
N ASP A 67 -18.84 43.88 -17.69
CA ASP A 67 -19.09 45.14 -17.01
C ASP A 67 -18.83 46.31 -17.96
N THR A 68 -19.88 47.08 -18.25
CA THR A 68 -19.82 48.26 -19.12
C THR A 68 -20.00 49.56 -18.33
N LEU A 69 -20.13 49.50 -17.01
CA LEU A 69 -20.52 50.62 -16.16
C LEU A 69 -19.39 50.98 -15.19
N ASN A 70 -18.77 52.14 -15.37
CA ASN A 70 -17.74 52.66 -14.46
C ASN A 70 -18.25 53.13 -13.08
N THR A 71 -19.53 52.85 -12.78
CA THR A 71 -20.19 53.09 -11.49
C THR A 71 -21.07 51.92 -11.05
N GLY A 72 -21.07 50.81 -11.81
CA GLY A 72 -21.89 49.63 -11.57
C GLY A 72 -21.06 48.44 -11.10
N GLN A 73 -21.73 47.43 -10.55
CA GLN A 73 -21.12 46.19 -10.09
C GLN A 73 -21.89 45.00 -10.64
N PHE A 74 -21.17 43.94 -11.01
CA PHE A 74 -21.75 42.70 -11.48
C PHE A 74 -21.16 41.54 -10.69
N GLY A 75 -22.02 40.65 -10.18
CA GLY A 75 -21.55 39.56 -9.34
C GLY A 75 -22.52 38.39 -9.24
N ILE A 76 -21.96 37.19 -9.29
CA ILE A 76 -22.69 35.93 -9.16
C ILE A 76 -22.10 35.08 -8.05
N GLN A 77 -22.97 34.56 -7.17
CA GLN A 77 -22.60 33.84 -5.96
C GLN A 77 -23.00 32.37 -6.04
N SER A 78 -22.15 31.49 -5.52
CA SER A 78 -22.46 30.08 -5.36
C SER A 78 -23.60 29.84 -4.36
N ALA A 79 -24.13 28.62 -4.34
CA ALA A 79 -24.91 28.13 -3.21
C ALA A 79 -24.10 28.20 -1.90
N PHE A 80 -24.81 28.30 -0.77
CA PHE A 80 -24.21 28.22 0.56
C PHE A 80 -23.69 26.81 0.84
N MET A 81 -22.51 26.72 1.43
CA MET A 81 -21.90 25.48 1.92
C MET A 81 -21.65 25.58 3.41
N SER A 82 -21.88 24.51 4.16
CA SER A 82 -21.63 24.48 5.60
C SER A 82 -20.17 24.80 5.91
N ALA A 83 -19.94 25.68 6.88
CA ALA A 83 -18.61 26.09 7.32
C ALA A 83 -18.55 26.19 8.85
N THR A 84 -17.37 25.95 9.41
CA THR A 84 -17.14 25.96 10.86
C THR A 84 -16.28 27.15 11.23
N ALA A 85 -16.73 27.95 12.20
CA ALA A 85 -15.94 29.04 12.77
C ALA A 85 -14.59 28.53 13.29
N GLY A 86 -13.52 29.30 13.08
CA GLY A 86 -12.15 28.93 13.44
C GLY A 86 -11.42 28.07 12.41
N THR A 87 -12.13 27.48 11.43
CA THR A 87 -11.50 26.75 10.32
C THR A 87 -11.06 27.71 9.23
N THR A 88 -9.83 27.55 8.74
CA THR A 88 -9.35 28.25 7.55
C THR A 88 -9.86 27.58 6.29
N TYR A 89 -10.40 28.37 5.36
CA TYR A 89 -10.82 27.89 4.05
C TYR A 89 -10.12 28.64 2.93
N GLU A 90 -10.03 27.96 1.79
CA GLU A 90 -9.49 28.48 0.54
C GLU A 90 -10.49 28.25 -0.58
N THR A 91 -10.61 29.23 -1.47
CA THR A 91 -11.34 29.11 -2.72
C THR A 91 -10.43 29.37 -3.90
N TYR A 92 -10.66 28.64 -4.98
CA TYR A 92 -9.96 28.76 -6.24
C TYR A 92 -10.97 28.96 -7.36
N ALA A 93 -10.65 29.78 -8.34
CA ALA A 93 -11.44 29.89 -9.57
C ALA A 93 -10.52 30.24 -10.74
N TRP A 94 -10.71 29.59 -11.88
CA TRP A 94 -10.04 30.00 -13.11
C TRP A 94 -10.74 31.22 -13.69
N ALA A 95 -9.95 32.18 -14.15
CA ALA A 95 -10.42 33.37 -14.84
C ALA A 95 -9.65 33.58 -16.15
N TYR A 96 -10.39 33.94 -17.21
CA TYR A 96 -9.85 34.43 -18.46
C TYR A 96 -10.22 35.90 -18.60
N ILE A 97 -9.24 36.78 -18.36
CA ILE A 97 -9.45 38.23 -18.30
C ILE A 97 -9.23 38.80 -19.70
N THR A 98 -10.27 39.30 -20.35
CA THR A 98 -10.14 40.00 -21.65
C THR A 98 -9.75 41.46 -21.44
N SER A 99 -10.37 42.10 -20.44
CA SER A 99 -10.10 43.50 -20.06
C SER A 99 -10.61 43.76 -18.63
N GLY A 100 -10.10 44.81 -18.00
CA GLY A 100 -10.43 45.14 -16.61
C GLY A 100 -9.80 44.18 -15.60
N ALA A 101 -10.50 43.93 -14.50
CA ALA A 101 -10.12 43.01 -13.44
C ALA A 101 -11.18 41.93 -13.18
N ALA A 102 -10.74 40.85 -12.55
CA ALA A 102 -11.54 39.74 -12.07
C ALA A 102 -11.34 39.63 -10.55
N ASP A 103 -12.41 39.73 -9.77
CA ASP A 103 -12.37 39.67 -8.31
C ASP A 103 -13.02 38.39 -7.79
N LEU A 104 -12.26 37.57 -7.05
CA LEU A 104 -12.72 36.34 -6.42
C LEU A 104 -12.90 36.55 -4.92
N TYR A 105 -14.11 36.41 -4.43
CA TYR A 105 -14.47 36.59 -3.02
C TYR A 105 -14.76 35.25 -2.33
N LEU A 106 -14.25 35.11 -1.11
CA LEU A 106 -14.69 34.10 -0.13
C LEU A 106 -15.48 34.82 0.97
N ARG A 107 -16.75 34.43 1.15
CA ARG A 107 -17.71 35.11 2.03
C ARG A 107 -18.22 34.16 3.11
N TYR A 108 -18.33 34.64 4.35
CA TYR A 108 -18.86 33.88 5.49
C TYR A 108 -20.18 34.44 5.99
N TYR A 109 -21.07 33.53 6.40
CA TYR A 109 -22.43 33.84 6.80
C TYR A 109 -22.79 33.15 8.10
N ASP A 110 -23.71 33.76 8.85
CA ASP A 110 -24.33 33.16 10.04
C ASP A 110 -25.42 32.14 9.66
N SER A 111 -26.05 31.53 10.68
CA SER A 111 -27.12 30.53 10.49
C SER A 111 -28.39 31.08 9.84
N SER A 112 -28.53 32.41 9.76
CA SER A 112 -29.64 33.11 9.08
C SER A 112 -29.26 33.57 7.67
N HIS A 113 -28.11 33.14 7.15
CA HIS A 113 -27.51 33.58 5.88
C HIS A 113 -27.21 35.09 5.83
N THR A 114 -26.94 35.73 6.97
CA THR A 114 -26.44 37.11 7.03
C THR A 114 -24.94 37.12 6.83
N LEU A 115 -24.44 37.98 5.93
CA LEU A 115 -23.00 38.13 5.71
C LEU A 115 -22.30 38.64 6.98
N ILE A 116 -21.32 37.90 7.46
CA ILE A 116 -20.45 38.29 8.58
C ILE A 116 -19.25 39.07 8.05
N THR A 117 -18.51 38.48 7.12
CA THR A 117 -17.30 39.07 6.55
C THR A 117 -16.95 38.43 5.20
N SER A 118 -15.95 38.99 4.52
CA SER A 118 -15.40 38.43 3.30
C SER A 118 -13.94 38.82 3.11
N THR A 119 -13.20 37.99 2.39
CA THR A 119 -11.90 38.32 1.80
C THR A 119 -11.99 38.21 0.29
N TYR A 120 -11.05 38.83 -0.44
CA TYR A 120 -10.99 38.69 -1.88
C TYR A 120 -9.57 38.83 -2.43
N VAL A 121 -9.39 38.32 -3.65
CA VAL A 121 -8.22 38.59 -4.49
C VAL A 121 -8.71 39.14 -5.83
N SER A 122 -7.96 40.11 -6.35
CA SER A 122 -8.19 40.71 -7.66
C SER A 122 -7.02 40.41 -8.58
N LYS A 123 -7.30 40.09 -9.84
CA LYS A 123 -6.30 40.03 -10.92
C LYS A 123 -6.78 40.80 -12.14
N SER A 124 -5.87 41.48 -12.80
CA SER A 124 -6.07 42.12 -14.13
C SER A 124 -5.12 41.57 -15.19
N SER A 125 -4.21 40.65 -14.83
CA SER A 125 -3.25 40.02 -15.73
C SER A 125 -2.89 38.59 -15.29
N PRO A 126 -2.39 37.73 -16.20
CA PRO A 126 -2.28 37.96 -17.65
C PRO A 126 -3.66 38.12 -18.31
N THR A 127 -3.74 38.92 -19.36
CA THR A 127 -4.94 39.03 -20.19
C THR A 127 -4.93 38.00 -21.29
N ASN A 128 -6.11 37.59 -21.75
CA ASN A 128 -6.31 36.61 -22.81
C ASN A 128 -5.64 35.26 -22.56
N GLN A 129 -5.53 34.89 -21.28
CA GLN A 129 -4.99 33.61 -20.82
C GLN A 129 -5.76 33.19 -19.58
N TRP A 130 -5.95 31.88 -19.40
CA TRP A 130 -6.50 31.34 -18.17
C TRP A 130 -5.49 31.46 -17.04
N THR A 131 -5.91 32.05 -15.92
CA THR A 131 -5.15 32.08 -14.67
C THR A 131 -6.10 31.80 -13.53
N TYR A 132 -5.67 31.04 -12.52
CA TYR A 132 -6.49 30.87 -11.34
C TYR A 132 -6.26 32.00 -10.34
N LEU A 133 -7.32 32.38 -9.65
CA LEU A 133 -7.32 33.23 -8.47
C LEU A 133 -7.50 32.34 -7.25
N LYS A 134 -6.97 32.80 -6.12
CA LYS A 134 -7.06 32.10 -4.84
C LYS A 134 -7.35 33.11 -3.75
N ALA A 135 -8.39 32.86 -2.95
CA ALA A 135 -8.69 33.65 -1.75
C ALA A 135 -8.74 32.75 -0.52
N ARG A 136 -8.24 33.25 0.61
CA ARG A 136 -8.06 32.49 1.85
C ARG A 136 -8.43 33.32 3.06
N MET A 137 -9.18 32.73 4.01
CA MET A 137 -9.50 33.36 5.29
C MET A 137 -9.89 32.33 6.34
N THR A 138 -9.63 32.65 7.62
CA THR A 138 -10.17 31.88 8.75
C THR A 138 -11.60 32.33 9.05
N ALA A 139 -12.53 31.38 9.06
CA ALA A 139 -13.94 31.64 9.34
C ALA A 139 -14.10 32.34 10.70
N PRO A 140 -14.71 33.53 10.77
CA PRO A 140 -14.89 34.24 12.04
C PRO A 140 -15.90 33.53 12.96
N ALA A 141 -15.92 33.93 14.24
CA ALA A 141 -16.95 33.51 15.18
C ALA A 141 -18.37 33.77 14.63
N GLY A 142 -19.29 32.85 14.88
CA GLY A 142 -20.68 32.92 14.38
C GLY A 142 -20.88 32.36 12.96
N THR A 143 -19.83 31.95 12.26
CA THR A 143 -19.95 31.32 10.94
C THR A 143 -20.71 30.00 11.01
N ALA A 144 -21.72 29.85 10.14
CA ALA A 144 -22.40 28.59 9.83
C ALA A 144 -22.24 28.18 8.37
N TYR A 145 -22.05 29.15 7.47
CA TYR A 145 -21.92 28.90 6.03
C TYR A 145 -20.82 29.76 5.39
N LEU A 146 -20.34 29.30 4.24
CA LEU A 146 -19.54 30.08 3.31
C LEU A 146 -20.17 30.07 1.91
N ALA A 147 -19.80 31.04 1.08
CA ALA A 147 -20.09 31.05 -0.36
C ALA A 147 -18.95 31.75 -1.13
N VAL A 148 -18.85 31.44 -2.42
CA VAL A 148 -17.91 32.08 -3.35
C VAL A 148 -18.64 33.08 -4.21
N LEU A 149 -18.07 34.27 -4.40
CA LEU A 149 -18.62 35.30 -5.28
C LEU A 149 -17.59 35.66 -6.36
N LEU A 150 -18.02 35.56 -7.62
CA LEU A 150 -17.28 36.02 -8.79
C LEU A 150 -17.76 37.43 -9.11
N TYR A 151 -16.84 38.39 -9.21
CA TYR A 151 -17.21 39.80 -9.09
C TYR A 151 -16.44 40.74 -10.03
N SER A 152 -17.15 41.79 -10.45
CA SER A 152 -16.64 43.01 -11.06
C SER A 152 -17.05 44.19 -10.17
N ASN A 153 -16.08 44.88 -9.58
CA ASN A 153 -16.33 45.98 -8.63
C ASN A 153 -16.73 47.30 -9.31
N ASN A 154 -17.24 48.25 -8.52
CA ASN A 154 -17.79 49.53 -8.98
C ASN A 154 -16.87 50.39 -9.86
N ALA A 155 -15.55 50.24 -9.72
CA ALA A 155 -14.57 50.99 -10.49
C ALA A 155 -14.06 50.22 -11.72
N ASN A 156 -14.49 48.96 -11.88
CA ASN A 156 -14.06 48.09 -12.97
C ASN A 156 -14.93 48.30 -14.21
N VAL A 157 -14.31 48.24 -15.38
CA VAL A 157 -15.00 48.13 -16.67
C VAL A 157 -14.22 47.10 -17.46
N GLY A 158 -14.86 46.00 -17.84
CA GLY A 158 -14.12 44.87 -18.35
C GLY A 158 -14.95 43.65 -18.68
N THR A 159 -14.24 42.60 -19.08
CA THR A 159 -14.84 41.31 -19.39
C THR A 159 -13.93 40.21 -18.87
N ALA A 160 -14.51 39.31 -18.07
CA ALA A 160 -13.84 38.12 -17.57
C ALA A 160 -14.74 36.91 -17.74
N TYR A 161 -14.12 35.78 -18.10
CA TYR A 161 -14.76 34.47 -18.07
C TYR A 161 -14.27 33.73 -16.84
N TRP A 162 -15.11 32.91 -16.21
CA TRP A 162 -14.76 32.13 -15.04
C TRP A 162 -15.20 30.69 -15.17
N ASP A 163 -14.40 29.80 -14.60
CA ASP A 163 -14.62 28.36 -14.67
C ASP A 163 -13.98 27.65 -13.48
N ASP A 164 -14.36 26.39 -13.27
CA ASP A 164 -13.76 25.46 -12.31
C ASP A 164 -13.58 26.05 -10.89
N VAL A 165 -14.68 26.50 -10.27
CA VAL A 165 -14.65 27.09 -8.93
C VAL A 165 -14.60 26.02 -7.83
N THR A 166 -13.61 26.03 -6.95
CA THR A 166 -13.46 24.99 -5.92
C THR A 166 -13.21 25.58 -4.54
N VAL A 167 -13.61 24.87 -3.49
CA VAL A 167 -13.39 25.28 -2.09
C VAL A 167 -12.86 24.11 -1.28
N THR A 168 -11.95 24.42 -0.35
CA THR A 168 -11.41 23.45 0.62
C THR A 168 -11.20 24.10 1.98
N ALA A 169 -11.26 23.29 3.03
CA ALA A 169 -10.64 23.63 4.31
C ALA A 169 -9.11 23.47 4.23
N GLU A 170 -8.38 24.17 5.09
CA GLU A 170 -6.92 24.07 5.21
C GLU A 170 -6.47 22.64 5.48
N PHE A 171 -7.17 21.91 6.37
CA PHE A 171 -6.95 20.49 6.60
C PHE A 171 -8.18 19.70 6.17
N THR A 172 -8.01 18.72 5.29
CA THR A 172 -9.09 17.87 4.81
C THR A 172 -8.72 16.39 4.89
N THR A 173 -9.64 15.55 5.37
CA THR A 173 -9.52 14.09 5.35
C THR A 173 -10.25 13.57 4.14
N LEU A 174 -9.54 12.91 3.22
CA LEU A 174 -10.05 12.49 1.91
C LEU A 174 -10.47 11.02 1.87
N GLY A 175 -10.17 10.28 2.94
CA GLY A 175 -10.58 8.89 3.10
C GLY A 175 -9.68 7.89 2.36
N PRO A 176 -10.11 6.62 2.31
CA PRO A 176 -9.31 5.54 1.78
C PRO A 176 -9.12 5.64 0.27
N GLN A 177 -7.92 5.25 -0.19
CA GLN A 177 -7.52 5.34 -1.58
C GLN A 177 -7.20 4.00 -2.23
N VAL A 178 -7.28 2.88 -1.51
CA VAL A 178 -7.11 1.54 -2.09
C VAL A 178 -7.93 0.55 -1.27
N THR A 179 -8.60 -0.36 -1.96
CA THR A 179 -9.29 -1.51 -1.36
C THR A 179 -8.82 -2.80 -2.03
N SER A 180 -8.84 -3.94 -1.33
CA SER A 180 -8.56 -5.25 -1.92
C SER A 180 -9.32 -6.37 -1.20
N ALA A 181 -9.52 -7.49 -1.87
CA ALA A 181 -9.95 -8.75 -1.26
C ALA A 181 -8.83 -9.76 -1.43
N SER A 182 -7.66 -9.47 -0.87
CA SER A 182 -6.49 -10.34 -0.97
C SER A 182 -6.38 -11.27 0.25
N ILE A 183 -5.79 -12.44 0.03
CA ILE A 183 -5.45 -13.41 1.09
C ILE A 183 -3.96 -13.71 1.12
N HIS A 184 -3.48 -14.11 2.30
CA HIS A 184 -2.18 -14.77 2.47
C HIS A 184 -2.31 -16.21 3.02
N ALA A 185 -3.53 -16.63 3.34
CA ALA A 185 -3.81 -17.97 3.84
C ALA A 185 -5.20 -18.46 3.46
N ALA A 186 -5.29 -19.76 3.17
CA ALA A 186 -6.55 -20.47 3.06
C ALA A 186 -6.38 -21.94 3.49
N THR A 187 -7.50 -22.61 3.73
CA THR A 187 -7.57 -24.06 3.97
C THR A 187 -8.88 -24.61 3.43
N PHE A 188 -8.92 -25.91 3.18
CA PHE A 188 -10.14 -26.63 2.77
C PHE A 188 -10.71 -27.42 3.94
N GLY A 189 -12.03 -27.51 4.03
CA GLY A 189 -12.72 -28.22 5.10
C GLY A 189 -14.18 -28.49 4.75
N LYS A 190 -14.97 -28.80 5.76
CA LYS A 190 -16.41 -29.04 5.63
C LYS A 190 -17.21 -28.09 6.51
N ASP A 191 -18.41 -27.70 6.06
CA ASP A 191 -19.39 -27.05 6.94
C ASP A 191 -20.14 -28.07 7.81
N SER A 192 -21.05 -27.60 8.67
CA SER A 192 -21.90 -28.45 9.51
C SER A 192 -22.90 -29.30 8.73
N ALA A 193 -23.13 -28.99 7.45
CA ALA A 193 -23.96 -29.76 6.52
C ALA A 193 -23.14 -30.69 5.62
N ASN A 194 -21.83 -30.84 5.90
CA ASN A 194 -20.88 -31.66 5.16
C ASN A 194 -20.60 -31.21 3.71
N ASN A 195 -20.88 -29.96 3.37
CA ASN A 195 -20.48 -29.36 2.10
C ASN A 195 -18.99 -29.02 2.11
N ASP A 196 -18.32 -29.15 0.95
CA ASP A 196 -16.93 -28.71 0.79
C ASP A 196 -16.81 -27.19 0.83
N MET A 197 -15.96 -26.72 1.73
CA MET A 197 -15.74 -25.30 1.99
C MET A 197 -14.28 -24.92 1.80
N ILE A 198 -14.07 -23.71 1.31
CA ILE A 198 -12.81 -22.98 1.34
C ILE A 198 -12.91 -21.95 2.45
N TYR A 199 -11.96 -21.97 3.38
CA TYR A 199 -11.83 -20.96 4.42
C TYR A 199 -10.61 -20.09 4.10
N ALA A 200 -10.84 -18.84 3.73
CA ALA A 200 -9.80 -17.91 3.29
C ALA A 200 -9.70 -16.73 4.26
N VAL A 201 -8.48 -16.27 4.54
CA VAL A 201 -8.22 -15.14 5.43
C VAL A 201 -8.00 -13.89 4.59
N VAL A 202 -9.02 -13.04 4.52
CA VAL A 202 -8.96 -11.76 3.83
C VAL A 202 -8.29 -10.74 4.75
N ASP A 203 -7.28 -10.05 4.22
CA ASP A 203 -6.53 -9.05 4.98
C ASP A 203 -7.39 -7.80 5.27
N GLY A 204 -7.06 -7.16 6.39
CA GLY A 204 -7.50 -5.82 6.74
C GLY A 204 -6.41 -4.77 6.48
N ALA A 205 -6.52 -3.65 7.18
CA ALA A 205 -5.53 -2.58 7.14
C ALA A 205 -4.54 -2.70 8.33
N LEU A 206 -3.26 -2.40 8.10
CA LEU A 206 -2.24 -2.41 9.15
C LEU A 206 -2.48 -1.37 10.26
N ASP A 207 -3.14 -0.27 9.92
CA ASP A 207 -3.43 0.82 10.85
C ASP A 207 -4.57 0.48 11.83
N GLY A 208 -5.12 -0.74 11.76
CA GLY A 208 -6.21 -1.21 12.59
C GLY A 208 -7.58 -0.63 12.25
N THR A 209 -7.69 0.19 11.20
CA THR A 209 -8.97 0.79 10.78
C THR A 209 -9.93 -0.26 10.22
N THR A 210 -9.40 -1.30 9.58
CA THR A 210 -10.16 -2.45 9.08
C THR A 210 -9.50 -3.73 9.57
N GLN A 211 -10.27 -4.57 10.24
CA GLN A 211 -9.79 -5.85 10.77
C GLN A 211 -9.90 -6.94 9.70
N ALA A 212 -9.02 -7.93 9.79
CA ALA A 212 -9.06 -9.11 8.93
C ALA A 212 -10.28 -9.98 9.14
N ARG A 213 -10.56 -10.84 8.17
CA ARG A 213 -11.77 -11.67 8.15
C ARG A 213 -11.48 -13.09 7.68
N LEU A 214 -12.03 -14.08 8.37
CA LEU A 214 -12.15 -15.44 7.86
C LEU A 214 -13.44 -15.53 7.03
N VAL A 215 -13.30 -15.82 5.75
CA VAL A 215 -14.42 -15.97 4.81
C VAL A 215 -14.61 -17.45 4.48
N ALA A 216 -15.83 -17.95 4.64
CA ALA A 216 -16.22 -19.32 4.30
C ALA A 216 -16.93 -19.32 2.94
N ILE A 217 -16.37 -20.02 1.96
CA ILE A 217 -16.84 -20.05 0.57
C ILE A 217 -17.19 -21.50 0.20
N ASN A 218 -18.38 -21.72 -0.37
CA ASN A 218 -18.76 -23.05 -0.83
C ASN A 218 -17.94 -23.42 -2.08
N ALA A 219 -17.21 -24.53 -2.06
CA ALA A 219 -16.31 -24.92 -3.16
C ALA A 219 -17.07 -25.31 -4.44
N ASN A 220 -18.34 -25.72 -4.34
CA ASN A 220 -19.17 -26.06 -5.48
C ASN A 220 -19.76 -24.80 -6.13
N THR A 221 -20.51 -24.01 -5.37
CA THR A 221 -21.26 -22.85 -5.89
C THR A 221 -20.44 -21.57 -5.95
N LEU A 222 -19.29 -21.51 -5.28
CA LEU A 222 -18.45 -20.32 -5.10
C LEU A 222 -19.12 -19.16 -4.36
N ALA A 223 -20.29 -19.41 -3.73
CA ALA A 223 -20.97 -18.42 -2.92
C ALA A 223 -20.25 -18.23 -1.57
N VAL A 224 -20.11 -16.99 -1.13
CA VAL A 224 -19.67 -16.64 0.22
C VAL A 224 -20.80 -16.98 1.19
N ALA A 225 -20.58 -17.99 2.01
CA ALA A 225 -21.55 -18.43 3.01
C ALA A 225 -21.53 -17.51 4.24
N ASN A 226 -20.33 -17.16 4.73
CA ASN A 226 -20.15 -16.31 5.91
C ASN A 226 -18.82 -15.55 5.87
N SER A 227 -18.74 -14.46 6.63
CA SER A 227 -17.53 -13.67 6.86
C SER A 227 -17.43 -13.34 8.35
N PHE A 228 -16.33 -13.71 8.99
CA PHE A 228 -16.11 -13.54 10.43
C PHE A 228 -14.90 -12.65 10.67
N THR A 229 -15.09 -11.55 11.39
CA THR A 229 -13.98 -10.68 11.80
C THR A 229 -12.99 -11.43 12.70
N LEU A 230 -11.70 -11.15 12.55
CA LEU A 230 -10.61 -11.60 13.42
C LEU A 230 -10.18 -10.42 14.33
N PRO A 231 -10.71 -10.32 15.56
CA PRO A 231 -10.51 -9.13 16.39
C PRO A 231 -9.05 -8.78 16.65
N GLY A 232 -8.66 -7.54 16.35
CA GLY A 232 -7.30 -7.03 16.60
C GLY A 232 -6.22 -7.56 15.65
N SER A 233 -6.60 -8.25 14.58
CA SER A 233 -5.68 -8.73 13.53
C SER A 233 -5.83 -7.92 12.25
N SER A 234 -4.70 -7.63 11.60
CA SER A 234 -4.64 -7.05 10.25
C SER A 234 -4.66 -8.12 9.15
N GLY A 235 -4.52 -9.40 9.48
CA GLY A 235 -4.64 -10.52 8.52
C GLY A 235 -4.08 -11.84 9.06
N GLY A 236 -3.90 -12.83 8.18
CA GLY A 236 -3.35 -14.12 8.57
C GLY A 236 -2.51 -14.77 7.49
N TRP A 237 -1.31 -15.20 7.87
CA TRP A 237 -0.33 -15.85 6.98
C TRP A 237 -0.47 -17.37 6.99
N ALA A 238 -1.30 -17.90 7.88
CA ALA A 238 -1.47 -19.33 8.08
C ALA A 238 -2.94 -19.67 8.33
N ALA A 239 -3.43 -20.72 7.69
CA ALA A 239 -4.72 -21.33 8.01
C ALA A 239 -4.62 -22.85 7.87
N THR A 240 -5.31 -23.58 8.73
CA THR A 240 -5.38 -25.03 8.63
C THR A 240 -6.69 -25.57 9.17
N THR A 241 -7.18 -26.66 8.58
CA THR A 241 -8.30 -27.44 9.11
C THR A 241 -7.72 -28.61 9.90
N ALA A 242 -7.97 -28.62 11.21
CA ALA A 242 -7.50 -29.66 12.11
C ALA A 242 -8.29 -30.97 11.93
N THR A 243 -7.78 -32.07 12.49
CA THR A 243 -8.38 -33.40 12.36
C THR A 243 -9.75 -33.53 13.04
N ASP A 244 -10.12 -32.58 13.89
CA ASP A 244 -11.45 -32.49 14.51
C ASP A 244 -12.44 -31.61 13.71
N GLY A 245 -12.05 -31.16 12.51
CA GLY A 245 -12.86 -30.35 11.60
C GLY A 245 -12.84 -28.85 11.91
N LYS A 246 -12.20 -28.40 12.99
CA LYS A 246 -12.08 -26.98 13.30
C LYS A 246 -11.04 -26.31 12.41
N VAL A 247 -11.29 -25.06 12.08
CA VAL A 247 -10.38 -24.22 11.30
C VAL A 247 -9.58 -23.34 12.25
N TYR A 248 -8.27 -23.30 12.09
CA TYR A 248 -7.38 -22.43 12.84
C TYR A 248 -6.71 -21.43 11.92
N VAL A 249 -6.57 -20.19 12.38
CA VAL A 249 -5.93 -19.09 11.64
C VAL A 249 -4.81 -18.51 12.49
N GLY A 250 -3.60 -18.50 11.93
CA GLY A 250 -2.45 -17.81 12.50
C GLY A 250 -2.38 -16.38 11.96
N ALA A 251 -2.51 -15.41 12.87
CA ALA A 251 -2.57 -14.00 12.51
C ALA A 251 -1.22 -13.28 12.63
N TYR A 252 -1.17 -12.08 12.05
CA TYR A 252 -0.08 -11.13 12.25
C TYR A 252 -0.57 -9.81 12.87
N THR A 253 0.38 -8.91 13.14
CA THR A 253 0.29 -7.70 14.00
C THR A 253 0.04 -7.98 15.49
N ASN A 254 -0.55 -9.13 15.83
CA ASN A 254 -0.78 -9.54 17.21
C ASN A 254 -0.16 -10.90 17.60
N GLY A 255 0.17 -11.77 16.65
CA GLY A 255 0.68 -13.12 16.92
C GLY A 255 -0.36 -14.06 17.57
N HIS A 256 -1.65 -13.81 17.33
CA HIS A 256 -2.76 -14.59 17.90
C HIS A 256 -3.16 -15.79 17.03
N LEU A 257 -3.64 -16.85 17.69
CA LEU A 257 -4.29 -17.98 17.03
C LEU A 257 -5.82 -17.86 17.17
N TYR A 258 -6.54 -17.90 16.06
CA TYR A 258 -8.01 -17.93 16.06
C TYR A 258 -8.52 -19.33 15.72
N GLN A 259 -9.68 -19.67 16.26
CA GLN A 259 -10.37 -20.94 16.01
C GLN A 259 -11.80 -20.69 15.52
N TYR A 260 -12.19 -21.37 14.46
CA TYR A 260 -13.55 -21.44 13.98
C TYR A 260 -14.06 -22.88 14.00
N THR A 261 -15.22 -23.08 14.61
CA THR A 261 -15.95 -24.36 14.55
C THR A 261 -17.03 -24.22 13.47
N PRO A 262 -17.06 -25.08 12.43
CA PRO A 262 -18.12 -25.04 11.42
C PRO A 262 -19.53 -25.01 12.02
N GLY A 263 -20.34 -24.04 11.59
CA GLY A 263 -21.69 -23.79 12.11
C GLY A 263 -21.77 -22.82 13.31
N ALA A 264 -20.63 -22.40 13.87
CA ALA A 264 -20.61 -21.35 14.89
C ALA A 264 -20.88 -19.97 14.28
N ALA A 265 -21.42 -19.05 15.10
CA ALA A 265 -21.74 -17.68 14.69
C ALA A 265 -20.51 -16.75 14.61
N SER A 266 -19.40 -17.11 15.25
CA SER A 266 -18.18 -16.30 15.29
C SER A 266 -16.92 -17.16 15.42
N VAL A 267 -15.77 -16.54 15.17
CA VAL A 267 -14.45 -17.07 15.55
C VAL A 267 -14.21 -16.87 17.05
N ILE A 268 -13.33 -17.68 17.63
CA ILE A 268 -12.81 -17.55 18.98
C ILE A 268 -11.35 -17.11 18.87
N ASP A 269 -10.99 -16.01 19.51
CA ASP A 269 -9.58 -15.63 19.71
C ASP A 269 -9.02 -16.45 20.88
N LEU A 270 -8.01 -17.29 20.60
CA LEU A 270 -7.34 -18.10 21.62
C LEU A 270 -6.21 -17.33 22.32
N GLY A 271 -5.91 -16.11 21.85
CA GLY A 271 -4.88 -15.22 22.37
C GLY A 271 -3.53 -15.36 21.66
N GLN A 272 -2.57 -14.54 22.10
CA GLN A 272 -1.18 -14.57 21.62
C GLN A 272 -0.54 -15.91 21.96
N ALA A 273 -0.06 -16.62 20.93
CA ALA A 273 0.43 -17.99 21.11
C ALA A 273 1.66 -18.06 22.03
N LEU A 274 2.58 -17.10 21.87
CA LEU A 274 3.80 -16.96 22.67
C LEU A 274 4.10 -15.47 22.86
N ALA A 275 4.41 -15.07 24.10
CA ALA A 275 4.73 -13.68 24.42
C ALA A 275 5.91 -13.16 23.57
N GLY A 276 5.74 -11.97 23.00
CA GLY A 276 6.73 -11.30 22.16
C GLY A 276 6.68 -11.66 20.67
N GLU A 277 5.88 -12.65 20.27
CA GLU A 277 5.66 -12.97 18.85
C GLU A 277 4.57 -12.08 18.25
N THR A 278 4.79 -11.59 17.04
CA THR A 278 3.86 -10.69 16.33
C THR A 278 3.24 -11.32 15.10
N PHE A 279 3.77 -12.45 14.64
CA PHE A 279 3.27 -13.20 13.49
C PHE A 279 3.24 -14.70 13.79
N ILE A 280 2.20 -15.37 13.32
CA ILE A 280 2.16 -16.82 13.11
C ILE A 280 2.22 -17.08 11.60
N TYR A 281 3.30 -17.72 11.14
CA TYR A 281 3.57 -17.92 9.71
C TYR A 281 3.16 -19.30 9.19
N GLY A 282 3.89 -20.36 9.54
CA GLY A 282 3.51 -21.73 9.18
C GLY A 282 2.53 -22.28 10.20
N LEU A 283 1.46 -22.95 9.75
CA LEU A 283 0.46 -23.61 10.60
C LEU A 283 0.02 -24.91 9.95
N THR A 284 0.08 -26.01 10.68
CA THR A 284 -0.21 -27.35 10.16
C THR A 284 -1.01 -28.17 11.18
N PRO A 285 -1.90 -29.07 10.72
CA PRO A 285 -2.71 -29.86 11.63
C PRO A 285 -1.87 -31.00 12.21
N GLY A 286 -2.08 -31.27 13.49
CA GLY A 286 -1.51 -32.39 14.23
C GLY A 286 -2.55 -33.45 14.57
N LEU A 287 -2.12 -34.47 15.31
CA LEU A 287 -3.02 -35.50 15.82
C LEU A 287 -4.02 -34.94 16.86
N SER A 288 -5.24 -35.48 16.86
CA SER A 288 -6.26 -35.21 17.87
C SER A 288 -6.63 -33.72 18.02
N GLY A 289 -6.72 -33.00 16.89
CA GLY A 289 -7.12 -31.59 16.86
C GLY A 289 -6.02 -30.61 17.27
N LYS A 290 -4.79 -31.09 17.52
CA LYS A 290 -3.63 -30.22 17.77
C LYS A 290 -3.27 -29.43 16.50
N VAL A 291 -2.59 -28.32 16.68
CA VAL A 291 -1.93 -27.60 15.58
C VAL A 291 -0.51 -27.20 15.99
N TYR A 292 0.39 -27.18 15.02
CA TYR A 292 1.79 -26.75 15.19
C TYR A 292 2.05 -25.52 14.34
N ALA A 293 2.77 -24.55 14.89
CA ALA A 293 2.99 -23.29 14.19
C ALA A 293 4.33 -22.61 14.49
N GLY A 294 4.84 -21.94 13.46
CA GLY A 294 6.07 -21.16 13.48
C GLY A 294 5.79 -19.66 13.60
N THR A 295 6.74 -18.91 14.17
CA THR A 295 6.54 -17.51 14.58
C THR A 295 7.69 -16.59 14.17
N PHE A 296 7.45 -15.28 14.32
CA PHE A 296 8.39 -14.16 14.22
C PHE A 296 8.04 -13.12 15.29
N PRO A 297 9.02 -12.39 15.87
CA PRO A 297 10.41 -12.21 15.41
C PRO A 297 11.47 -13.14 16.01
N ASN A 298 11.11 -14.08 16.88
CA ASN A 298 12.13 -14.87 17.60
C ASN A 298 12.32 -16.29 17.03
N ALA A 299 11.82 -16.55 15.82
CA ALA A 299 11.87 -17.86 15.15
C ALA A 299 11.47 -19.03 16.07
N ARG A 300 10.32 -18.98 16.73
CA ARG A 300 9.90 -20.05 17.67
C ARG A 300 8.94 -21.03 17.00
N LEU A 301 8.89 -22.25 17.52
CA LEU A 301 7.86 -23.25 17.21
C LEU A 301 6.98 -23.43 18.44
N PHE A 302 5.66 -23.52 18.25
CA PHE A 302 4.74 -23.88 19.31
C PHE A 302 3.74 -24.95 18.84
N LYS A 303 3.09 -25.58 19.81
CA LYS A 303 1.90 -26.40 19.61
C LYS A 303 0.73 -25.82 20.41
N TYR A 304 -0.47 -25.88 19.85
CA TYR A 304 -1.72 -25.69 20.58
C TYR A 304 -2.42 -27.03 20.72
N THR A 305 -2.84 -27.34 21.95
CA THR A 305 -3.61 -28.55 22.26
C THR A 305 -4.98 -28.17 22.81
N PRO A 306 -6.08 -28.61 22.18
CA PRO A 306 -7.43 -28.32 22.67
C PRO A 306 -7.61 -28.69 24.15
N GLY A 307 -8.12 -27.74 24.94
CA GLY A 307 -8.31 -27.90 26.39
C GLY A 307 -7.05 -27.72 27.25
N THR A 308 -5.86 -27.72 26.67
CA THR A 308 -4.58 -27.49 27.39
C THR A 308 -3.97 -26.13 27.09
N GLY A 309 -4.11 -25.62 25.86
CA GLY A 309 -3.56 -24.33 25.45
C GLY A 309 -2.22 -24.42 24.70
N PHE A 310 -1.46 -23.33 24.73
CA PHE A 310 -0.20 -23.17 23.99
C PHE A 310 1.01 -23.74 24.75
N ALA A 311 1.95 -24.30 24.01
CA ALA A 311 3.27 -24.66 24.51
C ALA A 311 4.35 -24.40 23.45
N GLY A 312 5.36 -23.61 23.79
CA GLY A 312 6.58 -23.51 22.99
C GLY A 312 7.36 -24.82 23.01
N ILE A 313 7.88 -25.25 21.86
CA ILE A 313 8.60 -26.52 21.71
C ILE A 313 9.89 -26.34 20.90
N GLY A 314 10.89 -27.18 21.20
CA GLY A 314 12.21 -27.10 20.59
C GLY A 314 13.02 -25.88 21.05
N PRO A 315 14.17 -25.61 20.41
CA PRO A 315 15.05 -24.51 20.77
C PRO A 315 14.46 -23.13 20.42
N THR A 316 15.01 -22.07 21.01
CA THR A 316 14.66 -20.67 20.72
C THR A 316 15.96 -19.84 20.58
N PRO A 317 16.24 -19.25 19.39
CA PRO A 317 15.51 -19.44 18.14
C PRO A 317 15.56 -20.90 17.66
N PHE A 318 14.57 -21.33 16.87
CA PHE A 318 14.42 -22.73 16.45
C PHE A 318 15.58 -23.21 15.56
N SER A 319 16.23 -22.28 14.86
CA SER A 319 17.52 -22.47 14.21
C SER A 319 18.44 -21.29 14.59
N PRO A 320 19.73 -21.52 14.92
CA PRO A 320 20.66 -20.44 15.23
C PRO A 320 20.70 -19.35 14.15
N GLY A 321 20.65 -18.08 14.57
CA GLY A 321 20.67 -16.91 13.68
C GLY A 321 19.38 -16.66 12.89
N SER A 322 18.36 -17.51 13.05
CA SER A 322 17.05 -17.33 12.41
C SER A 322 16.18 -16.37 13.20
N VAL A 323 15.39 -15.57 12.48
CA VAL A 323 14.31 -14.74 13.04
C VAL A 323 12.93 -15.19 12.53
N TYR A 324 12.89 -16.11 11.56
CA TYR A 324 11.69 -16.71 11.02
C TYR A 324 11.62 -18.22 11.27
N SER A 325 10.52 -18.69 11.85
CA SER A 325 10.02 -20.05 11.62
C SER A 325 8.88 -19.96 10.60
N ARG A 326 9.26 -19.93 9.31
CA ARG A 326 8.42 -19.46 8.21
C ARG A 326 7.41 -20.49 7.72
N ALA A 327 7.78 -21.75 7.69
CA ALA A 327 6.94 -22.83 7.18
C ALA A 327 6.99 -24.03 8.14
N VAL A 328 5.85 -24.72 8.32
CA VAL A 328 5.74 -25.86 9.23
C VAL A 328 4.93 -26.96 8.57
N ALA A 329 5.41 -28.19 8.65
CA ALA A 329 4.69 -29.37 8.20
C ALA A 329 4.84 -30.50 9.23
N TYR A 330 3.81 -31.31 9.40
CA TYR A 330 3.78 -32.37 10.41
C TYR A 330 3.60 -33.75 9.77
N ASP A 331 4.47 -34.67 10.15
CA ASP A 331 4.38 -36.09 9.81
C ASP A 331 3.74 -36.84 10.99
N ALA A 332 2.44 -37.11 10.85
CA ALA A 332 1.65 -37.78 11.87
C ALA A 332 2.06 -39.25 12.10
N ALA A 333 2.65 -39.93 11.11
CA ALA A 333 3.01 -41.34 11.23
C ALA A 333 4.23 -41.52 12.15
N ASN A 334 5.17 -40.59 12.11
CA ASN A 334 6.41 -40.64 12.89
C ASN A 334 6.44 -39.65 14.06
N ASP A 335 5.43 -38.78 14.18
CA ASP A 335 5.36 -37.68 15.16
C ASP A 335 6.52 -36.68 15.02
N ILE A 336 6.83 -36.32 13.78
CA ILE A 336 7.93 -35.41 13.40
C ILE A 336 7.36 -34.09 12.90
N THR A 337 7.92 -32.98 13.36
CA THR A 337 7.61 -31.64 12.82
C THR A 337 8.79 -31.16 11.99
N TYR A 338 8.54 -30.78 10.75
CA TYR A 338 9.52 -30.10 9.91
C TYR A 338 9.29 -28.59 9.97
N VAL A 339 10.36 -27.82 10.09
CA VAL A 339 10.32 -26.35 10.15
C VAL A 339 11.28 -25.76 9.13
N GLY A 340 10.72 -24.99 8.21
CA GLY A 340 11.46 -24.10 7.32
C GLY A 340 11.77 -22.78 8.02
N THR A 341 13.04 -22.38 8.03
CA THR A 341 13.49 -21.16 8.73
C THR A 341 14.14 -20.15 7.78
N GLY A 342 14.38 -18.93 8.26
CA GLY A 342 15.13 -17.88 7.55
C GLY A 342 15.57 -16.73 8.46
N THR A 343 16.42 -15.81 8.02
CA THR A 343 16.76 -15.47 6.63
C THR A 343 18.03 -16.14 6.10
N ASN A 344 18.43 -17.25 6.72
CA ASN A 344 19.26 -18.25 6.07
C ASN A 344 18.44 -19.54 6.05
N ALA A 345 18.13 -20.07 4.86
CA ALA A 345 17.27 -21.23 4.74
C ALA A 345 17.86 -22.43 5.47
N ARG A 346 17.06 -23.02 6.37
CA ARG A 346 17.33 -24.32 7.00
C ARG A 346 16.03 -25.11 7.05
N LEU A 347 16.13 -26.40 6.76
CA LEU A 347 15.04 -27.37 6.89
C LEU A 347 15.30 -28.19 8.14
N MET A 348 14.63 -27.83 9.23
CA MET A 348 14.81 -28.47 10.52
C MET A 348 13.85 -29.66 10.63
N ARG A 349 14.38 -30.85 10.91
CA ARG A 349 13.60 -32.04 11.29
C ARG A 349 13.60 -32.14 12.81
N PHE A 350 12.43 -31.97 13.42
CA PHE A 350 12.25 -32.00 14.86
C PHE A 350 11.42 -33.20 15.30
N ASP A 351 12.00 -34.03 16.17
CA ASP A 351 11.34 -35.16 16.80
C ASP A 351 10.58 -34.70 18.04
N ASN A 352 9.25 -34.77 18.02
CA ASN A 352 8.42 -34.28 19.12
C ASN A 352 8.52 -35.14 20.40
N LYS A 353 9.07 -36.37 20.31
CA LYS A 353 9.24 -37.27 21.44
C LYS A 353 10.60 -37.08 22.10
N THR A 354 11.66 -37.05 21.29
CA THR A 354 13.05 -36.98 21.81
C THR A 354 13.56 -35.55 21.96
N GLY A 355 12.95 -34.58 21.28
CA GLY A 355 13.44 -33.21 21.18
C GLY A 355 14.62 -33.04 20.23
N THR A 356 15.02 -34.09 19.51
CA THR A 356 16.12 -34.04 18.55
C THR A 356 15.78 -33.09 17.40
N ASN A 357 16.65 -32.11 17.15
CA ASN A 357 16.48 -31.09 16.12
C ASN A 357 17.68 -31.06 15.18
N VAL A 358 17.50 -31.43 13.90
CA VAL A 358 18.60 -31.56 12.93
C VAL A 358 18.26 -30.83 11.63
N ASN A 359 19.20 -30.02 11.12
CA ASN A 359 19.08 -29.46 9.78
C ASN A 359 19.33 -30.55 8.74
N ILE A 360 18.35 -30.80 7.89
CA ILE A 360 18.41 -31.78 6.79
C ILE A 360 18.45 -31.12 5.41
N LEU A 361 18.53 -29.78 5.33
CA LEU A 361 18.66 -29.09 4.05
C LEU A 361 20.06 -29.36 3.44
N PRO A 362 20.16 -29.80 2.18
CA PRO A 362 21.44 -29.94 1.51
C PRO A 362 22.20 -28.61 1.45
N ALA A 363 23.52 -28.64 1.64
CA ALA A 363 24.36 -27.45 1.74
C ALA A 363 24.28 -26.53 0.50
N ALA A 364 23.99 -27.10 -0.68
CA ALA A 364 23.83 -26.36 -1.94
C ALA A 364 22.70 -25.31 -1.90
N TYR A 365 21.73 -25.44 -1.00
CA TYR A 365 20.59 -24.52 -0.86
C TYR A 365 20.70 -23.61 0.37
N SER A 366 21.85 -23.63 1.05
CA SER A 366 22.04 -22.88 2.30
C SER A 366 22.11 -21.35 2.13
N SER A 367 22.25 -20.87 0.89
CA SER A 367 22.26 -19.46 0.49
C SER A 367 20.88 -18.89 0.17
N GLU A 368 19.85 -19.73 0.06
CA GLU A 368 18.47 -19.25 -0.03
C GLU A 368 18.11 -18.50 1.25
N SER A 369 17.31 -17.44 1.13
CA SER A 369 16.92 -16.64 2.29
C SER A 369 15.91 -17.40 3.15
N LEU A 370 14.92 -18.04 2.54
CA LEU A 370 13.79 -18.64 3.24
C LEU A 370 13.42 -19.99 2.66
N ILE A 371 12.93 -20.88 3.53
CA ILE A 371 11.97 -21.91 3.14
C ILE A 371 10.58 -21.33 3.34
N TYR A 372 9.93 -20.90 2.26
CA TYR A 372 8.71 -20.12 2.28
C TYR A 372 7.45 -20.96 2.51
N GLY A 373 7.42 -22.16 1.94
CA GLY A 373 6.34 -23.15 2.05
C GLY A 373 6.89 -24.55 2.33
N LEU A 374 6.09 -25.39 3.00
CA LEU A 374 6.50 -26.74 3.38
C LEU A 374 5.30 -27.70 3.36
N ASN A 375 5.45 -28.85 2.71
CA ASN A 375 4.46 -29.93 2.74
C ASN A 375 5.13 -31.28 2.99
N VAL A 376 4.38 -32.21 3.57
CA VAL A 376 4.80 -33.61 3.75
C VAL A 376 3.78 -34.52 3.07
N SER A 377 4.26 -35.51 2.32
CA SER A 377 3.44 -36.57 1.75
C SER A 377 4.20 -37.89 1.77
N GLY A 378 3.74 -38.84 2.59
CA GLY A 378 4.49 -40.08 2.85
C GLY A 378 5.89 -39.76 3.37
N THR A 379 6.93 -40.28 2.69
CA THR A 379 8.34 -40.01 3.03
C THR A 379 8.89 -38.73 2.39
N LYS A 380 8.09 -38.00 1.61
CA LYS A 380 8.54 -36.82 0.87
C LYS A 380 8.28 -35.54 1.66
N VAL A 381 9.28 -34.67 1.72
CA VAL A 381 9.18 -33.31 2.26
C VAL A 381 9.46 -32.34 1.12
N PHE A 382 8.49 -31.50 0.79
CA PHE A 382 8.57 -30.50 -0.27
C PHE A 382 8.90 -29.16 0.37
N ALA A 383 10.15 -28.71 0.26
CA ALA A 383 10.60 -27.44 0.81
C ALA A 383 10.71 -26.40 -0.31
N HIS A 384 9.84 -25.39 -0.29
CA HIS A 384 9.80 -24.31 -1.29
C HIS A 384 10.77 -23.20 -0.90
N MET A 385 11.77 -22.96 -1.74
CA MET A 385 12.85 -22.00 -1.51
C MET A 385 12.47 -20.60 -2.02
N SER A 386 13.00 -19.58 -1.36
CA SER A 386 12.91 -18.19 -1.77
C SER A 386 14.30 -17.53 -1.59
N PRO A 387 14.77 -16.76 -2.60
CA PRO A 387 14.01 -16.24 -3.74
C PRO A 387 13.90 -17.18 -4.96
N SER A 388 14.64 -18.29 -5.05
CA SER A 388 14.74 -19.03 -6.33
C SER A 388 13.46 -19.70 -6.82
N THR A 389 12.40 -19.77 -6.00
CA THR A 389 11.13 -20.46 -6.26
C THR A 389 11.26 -21.97 -6.53
N SER A 390 12.45 -22.54 -6.29
CA SER A 390 12.70 -23.97 -6.46
C SER A 390 12.13 -24.76 -5.28
N VAL A 391 11.62 -25.97 -5.52
CA VAL A 391 11.22 -26.90 -4.47
C VAL A 391 12.27 -27.99 -4.33
N VAL A 392 12.94 -28.01 -3.18
CA VAL A 392 13.84 -29.10 -2.79
C VAL A 392 12.99 -30.23 -2.22
N VAL A 393 12.91 -31.35 -2.93
CA VAL A 393 12.16 -32.53 -2.49
C VAL A 393 13.12 -33.46 -1.76
N MET A 394 12.92 -33.61 -0.45
CA MET A 394 13.68 -34.53 0.38
C MET A 394 12.92 -35.84 0.54
N ASN A 395 13.64 -36.96 0.51
CA ASN A 395 13.13 -38.25 0.97
C ASN A 395 13.65 -38.50 2.39
N VAL A 396 12.75 -38.69 3.35
CA VAL A 396 13.07 -38.92 4.75
C VAL A 396 12.46 -40.25 5.20
N THR A 397 13.32 -41.20 5.58
CA THR A 397 12.86 -42.49 6.10
C THR A 397 12.29 -42.36 7.51
N SER A 398 11.53 -43.36 7.99
CA SER A 398 11.03 -43.39 9.38
C SER A 398 12.16 -43.32 10.42
N GLY A 399 13.32 -43.92 10.11
CA GLY A 399 14.54 -43.81 10.92
C GLY A 399 15.24 -42.45 10.87
N GLY A 400 14.73 -41.49 10.09
CA GLY A 400 15.23 -40.12 10.00
C GLY A 400 16.38 -39.90 9.01
N VAL A 401 16.71 -40.89 8.18
CA VAL A 401 17.70 -40.71 7.11
C VAL A 401 17.10 -39.83 6.02
N ALA A 402 17.70 -38.67 5.77
CA ALA A 402 17.27 -37.70 4.77
C ALA A 402 18.21 -37.69 3.56
N THR A 403 17.66 -37.78 2.36
CA THR A 403 18.39 -37.70 1.09
C THR A 403 17.67 -36.77 0.11
N LEU A 404 18.41 -36.01 -0.70
CA LEU A 404 17.82 -35.25 -1.80
C LEU A 404 17.18 -36.23 -2.81
N ASP A 405 15.90 -36.01 -3.12
CA ASP A 405 15.15 -36.88 -4.02
C ASP A 405 15.02 -36.28 -5.43
N ALA A 406 14.64 -35.00 -5.49
CA ALA A 406 14.47 -34.23 -6.72
C ALA A 406 14.49 -32.71 -6.42
N VAL A 407 14.53 -31.91 -7.49
CA VAL A 407 14.34 -30.46 -7.44
C VAL A 407 13.32 -30.07 -8.49
N ILE A 408 12.26 -29.36 -8.08
CA ILE A 408 11.24 -28.83 -9.00
C ILE A 408 11.53 -27.35 -9.19
N PRO A 409 11.93 -26.88 -10.39
CA PRO A 409 12.24 -25.48 -10.61
C PRO A 409 10.98 -24.63 -10.83
N SER A 410 11.04 -23.36 -10.41
CA SER A 410 10.04 -22.33 -10.76
C SER A 410 8.61 -22.62 -10.32
N MET A 411 8.40 -23.12 -9.09
CA MET A 411 7.05 -23.26 -8.53
C MET A 411 6.56 -21.92 -8.00
N THR A 412 5.40 -21.46 -8.49
CA THR A 412 4.81 -20.17 -8.12
C THR A 412 3.65 -20.31 -7.12
N SER A 413 3.05 -21.49 -6.97
CA SER A 413 2.14 -21.78 -5.85
C SER A 413 2.91 -21.84 -4.52
N THR A 414 2.26 -21.46 -3.40
CA THR A 414 2.94 -21.48 -2.08
C THR A 414 3.16 -22.90 -1.56
N TYR A 415 2.27 -23.83 -1.92
CA TYR A 415 2.26 -25.21 -1.47
C TYR A 415 2.02 -26.16 -2.63
N VAL A 416 2.31 -27.45 -2.42
CA VAL A 416 1.77 -28.52 -3.29
C VAL A 416 0.43 -29.01 -2.74
N SER A 417 -0.40 -29.61 -3.59
CA SER A 417 -1.67 -30.20 -3.18
C SER A 417 -1.50 -31.39 -2.23
N PRO A 418 -2.57 -31.77 -1.50
CA PRO A 418 -2.68 -33.12 -0.97
C PRO A 418 -2.42 -34.15 -2.07
N ALA A 419 -1.75 -35.24 -1.70
CA ALA A 419 -1.42 -36.27 -2.67
C ALA A 419 -2.66 -37.09 -3.06
N ASP A 420 -2.75 -37.42 -4.35
CA ASP A 420 -3.76 -38.32 -4.91
C ASP A 420 -3.08 -39.30 -5.85
N ASN A 421 -3.21 -40.60 -5.58
CA ASN A 421 -2.61 -41.69 -6.38
C ASN A 421 -1.11 -41.50 -6.70
N GLY A 422 -0.33 -41.01 -5.73
CA GLY A 422 1.12 -40.79 -5.87
C GLY A 422 1.51 -39.51 -6.61
N LEU A 423 0.53 -38.69 -6.99
CA LEU A 423 0.72 -37.37 -7.58
C LEU A 423 0.50 -36.26 -6.55
N VAL A 424 1.22 -35.16 -6.69
CA VAL A 424 0.87 -33.87 -6.10
C VAL A 424 0.75 -32.84 -7.23
N TYR A 425 -0.01 -31.79 -7.01
CA TYR A 425 -0.24 -30.73 -7.99
C TYR A 425 0.32 -29.39 -7.50
N TYR A 426 0.81 -28.58 -8.43
CA TYR A 426 1.38 -27.26 -8.16
C TYR A 426 1.23 -26.35 -9.38
N THR A 427 1.50 -25.05 -9.23
CA THR A 427 1.52 -24.14 -10.38
C THR A 427 2.90 -23.58 -10.67
N LYS A 428 3.16 -23.34 -11.96
CA LYS A 428 4.25 -22.54 -12.50
C LYS A 428 3.63 -21.53 -13.46
N ASP A 429 3.86 -20.24 -13.25
CA ASP A 429 3.28 -19.16 -14.05
C ASP A 429 1.76 -19.32 -14.23
N THR A 430 1.05 -19.66 -13.14
CA THR A 430 -0.39 -19.98 -13.10
C THR A 430 -0.86 -21.21 -13.89
N THR A 431 0.05 -21.90 -14.59
CA THR A 431 -0.23 -23.19 -15.25
C THR A 431 -0.18 -24.31 -14.24
N LEU A 432 -1.17 -25.22 -14.25
CA LEU A 432 -1.19 -26.39 -13.38
C LEU A 432 -0.27 -27.50 -13.90
N TYR A 433 0.52 -28.06 -12.99
CA TYR A 433 1.35 -29.24 -13.21
C TYR A 433 0.99 -30.34 -12.20
N SER A 434 1.15 -31.60 -12.60
CA SER A 434 1.31 -32.71 -11.67
C SER A 434 2.78 -33.06 -11.52
N TYR A 435 3.16 -33.54 -10.34
CA TYR A 435 4.44 -34.17 -10.06
C TYR A 435 4.20 -35.59 -9.55
N ASN A 436 4.75 -36.57 -10.26
CA ASN A 436 4.71 -37.96 -9.84
C ASN A 436 5.86 -38.26 -8.87
N MET A 437 5.53 -38.59 -7.63
CA MET A 437 6.52 -38.78 -6.56
C MET A 437 7.41 -40.02 -6.74
N ALA A 438 6.98 -40.99 -7.56
CA ALA A 438 7.75 -42.21 -7.82
C ALA A 438 8.68 -42.05 -9.02
N SER A 439 8.16 -41.56 -10.16
CA SER A 439 8.97 -41.35 -11.38
C SER A 439 9.75 -40.04 -11.38
N LYS A 440 9.42 -39.11 -10.48
CA LYS A 440 10.03 -37.77 -10.34
C LYS A 440 9.79 -36.88 -11.56
N VAL A 441 8.72 -37.16 -12.31
CA VAL A 441 8.37 -36.43 -13.54
C VAL A 441 7.28 -35.40 -13.23
N SER A 442 7.53 -34.16 -13.64
CA SER A 442 6.50 -33.12 -13.72
C SER A 442 5.84 -33.10 -15.10
N THR A 443 4.51 -33.05 -15.13
CA THR A 443 3.71 -32.98 -16.36
C THR A 443 2.87 -31.72 -16.36
N SER A 444 2.97 -30.90 -17.41
CA SER A 444 2.09 -29.75 -17.61
C SER A 444 0.68 -30.24 -17.93
N LEU A 445 -0.33 -29.70 -17.23
CA LEU A 445 -1.72 -30.12 -17.38
C LEU A 445 -2.57 -29.04 -18.06
N SER A 446 -2.65 -27.85 -17.47
CA SER A 446 -3.55 -26.81 -17.96
C SER A 446 -3.02 -25.40 -17.71
N SER A 447 -2.83 -24.66 -18.81
CA SER A 447 -2.54 -23.22 -18.77
C SER A 447 -3.77 -22.37 -18.45
N GLY A 448 -4.96 -22.97 -18.46
CA GLY A 448 -6.22 -22.33 -18.08
C GLY A 448 -6.48 -22.30 -16.57
N PHE A 449 -5.55 -22.79 -15.74
CA PHE A 449 -5.74 -22.80 -14.30
C PHE A 449 -5.68 -21.39 -13.70
N GLY A 450 -4.82 -20.48 -14.18
CA GLY A 450 -5.00 -19.03 -14.02
C GLY A 450 -4.83 -18.45 -12.60
N VAL A 451 -4.46 -19.24 -11.59
CA VAL A 451 -4.13 -18.77 -10.23
C VAL A 451 -2.81 -19.37 -9.75
N ASN A 452 -2.15 -18.69 -8.80
CA ASN A 452 -1.10 -19.27 -7.96
C ASN A 452 -1.70 -19.54 -6.57
N PRO A 453 -2.02 -20.80 -6.23
CA PRO A 453 -2.78 -21.05 -5.00
C PRO A 453 -1.98 -20.83 -3.71
N TYR A 454 -2.67 -20.23 -2.73
CA TYR A 454 -2.29 -20.26 -1.32
C TYR A 454 -2.76 -21.53 -0.61
N ALA A 455 -3.71 -22.26 -1.21
CA ALA A 455 -4.15 -23.57 -0.74
C ALA A 455 -4.72 -24.40 -1.89
N PHE A 456 -4.59 -25.72 -1.77
CA PHE A 456 -5.15 -26.70 -2.68
C PHE A 456 -6.08 -27.67 -1.94
N GLY A 457 -7.14 -28.09 -2.61
CA GLY A 457 -8.02 -29.18 -2.21
C GLY A 457 -8.09 -30.24 -3.31
N ILE A 458 -8.23 -31.50 -2.92
CA ILE A 458 -8.62 -32.59 -3.82
C ILE A 458 -10.04 -32.99 -3.42
N LEU A 459 -11.02 -32.58 -4.22
CA LEU A 459 -12.44 -32.64 -3.86
C LEU A 459 -13.24 -33.46 -4.87
N THR A 460 -14.34 -34.07 -4.44
CA THR A 460 -15.37 -34.59 -5.33
C THR A 460 -16.50 -33.56 -5.42
N LEU A 461 -16.55 -32.85 -6.55
CA LEU A 461 -17.50 -31.76 -6.75
C LEU A 461 -18.91 -32.29 -7.05
N THR A 462 -19.96 -31.53 -6.75
CA THR A 462 -21.34 -31.96 -7.03
C THR A 462 -21.66 -32.00 -8.51
N ASP A 463 -20.99 -31.18 -9.32
CA ASP A 463 -21.09 -31.20 -10.78
C ASP A 463 -20.26 -32.35 -11.36
N GLN A 464 -20.82 -33.56 -11.33
CA GLN A 464 -20.20 -34.76 -11.89
C GLN A 464 -20.28 -34.84 -13.42
N VAL A 465 -20.90 -33.86 -14.09
CA VAL A 465 -20.95 -33.79 -15.55
C VAL A 465 -19.64 -33.19 -16.08
N ASN A 466 -19.23 -32.05 -15.53
CA ASN A 466 -17.97 -31.41 -15.92
C ASN A 466 -16.76 -31.91 -15.12
N TYR A 467 -17.00 -32.41 -13.90
CA TYR A 467 -15.94 -32.85 -12.96
C TYR A 467 -16.18 -34.28 -12.44
N PRO A 468 -16.18 -35.31 -13.32
CA PRO A 468 -16.36 -36.68 -12.88
C PRO A 468 -15.24 -37.14 -11.93
N GLY A 469 -15.62 -37.63 -10.75
CA GLY A 469 -14.68 -38.13 -9.76
C GLY A 469 -14.03 -37.03 -8.92
N LYS A 470 -12.69 -36.95 -8.95
CA LYS A 470 -11.90 -36.01 -8.13
C LYS A 470 -11.36 -34.87 -8.97
N SER A 471 -11.33 -33.69 -8.37
CA SER A 471 -10.81 -32.47 -8.97
C SER A 471 -9.80 -31.78 -8.06
N VAL A 472 -8.80 -31.15 -8.67
CA VAL A 472 -7.90 -30.21 -8.01
C VAL A 472 -8.59 -28.87 -7.94
N VAL A 473 -8.71 -28.31 -6.74
CA VAL A 473 -9.27 -26.97 -6.51
C VAL A 473 -8.21 -26.09 -5.87
N GLY A 474 -7.93 -24.94 -6.45
CA GLY A 474 -6.96 -23.97 -5.94
C GLY A 474 -7.61 -22.60 -5.72
N ILE A 475 -7.21 -21.91 -4.65
CA ILE A 475 -7.61 -20.52 -4.38
C ILE A 475 -6.39 -19.62 -4.29
N GLY A 476 -6.43 -18.47 -4.95
CA GLY A 476 -5.36 -17.50 -4.95
C GLY A 476 -5.83 -16.08 -5.24
N ASN A 477 -4.89 -15.13 -5.17
CA ASN A 477 -5.14 -13.75 -5.56
C ASN A 477 -5.04 -13.63 -7.09
N CYS A 478 -5.92 -12.82 -7.68
CA CYS A 478 -5.96 -12.49 -9.10
C CYS A 478 -6.27 -10.99 -9.22
N ASN A 479 -5.26 -10.16 -9.52
CA ASN A 479 -5.43 -8.71 -9.65
C ASN A 479 -6.14 -8.04 -8.45
N GLY A 480 -5.73 -8.36 -7.21
CA GLY A 480 -6.26 -7.72 -5.98
C GLY A 480 -7.65 -8.21 -5.53
N ILE A 481 -8.20 -9.23 -6.18
CA ILE A 481 -9.39 -9.97 -5.75
C ILE A 481 -9.06 -11.48 -5.61
N LEU A 482 -10.01 -12.29 -5.15
CA LEU A 482 -9.85 -13.73 -5.05
C LEU A 482 -10.38 -14.46 -6.27
N CYS A 483 -9.68 -15.50 -6.68
CA CYS A 483 -10.14 -16.44 -7.70
C CYS A 483 -9.99 -17.88 -7.24
N VAL A 484 -10.89 -18.73 -7.75
CA VAL A 484 -10.85 -20.17 -7.57
C VAL A 484 -10.74 -20.84 -8.92
N SER A 485 -9.87 -21.84 -8.98
CA SER A 485 -9.70 -22.68 -10.15
C SER A 485 -9.97 -24.12 -9.83
N LYS A 486 -10.56 -24.81 -10.79
CA LYS A 486 -10.97 -26.21 -10.71
C LYS A 486 -10.40 -26.93 -11.91
N TYR A 487 -9.79 -28.08 -11.68
CA TYR A 487 -9.26 -28.96 -12.70
C TYR A 487 -9.75 -30.39 -12.44
N ASP A 488 -10.47 -30.96 -13.39
CA ASP A 488 -10.89 -32.34 -13.32
C ASP A 488 -9.72 -33.30 -13.64
N ILE A 489 -9.45 -34.26 -12.75
CA ILE A 489 -8.28 -35.14 -12.89
C ILE A 489 -8.46 -36.13 -14.05
N GLN A 490 -9.69 -36.53 -14.35
CA GLN A 490 -9.97 -37.56 -15.36
C GLN A 490 -10.01 -36.98 -16.79
N THR A 491 -10.71 -35.87 -16.96
CA THR A 491 -11.00 -35.28 -18.28
C THR A 491 -10.07 -34.13 -18.65
N GLY A 492 -9.39 -33.54 -17.67
CA GLY A 492 -8.59 -32.33 -17.84
C GLY A 492 -9.42 -31.04 -17.96
N TYR A 493 -10.75 -31.12 -17.80
CA TYR A 493 -11.61 -29.94 -17.82
C TYR A 493 -11.15 -28.93 -16.77
N THR A 494 -10.93 -27.69 -17.19
CA THR A 494 -10.43 -26.62 -16.33
C THR A 494 -11.37 -25.43 -16.37
N ALA A 495 -11.68 -24.87 -15.20
CA ALA A 495 -12.36 -23.58 -15.09
C ALA A 495 -11.68 -22.71 -14.05
N TYR A 496 -11.78 -21.39 -14.26
CA TYR A 496 -11.28 -20.33 -13.42
C TYR A 496 -12.41 -19.32 -13.21
N ALA A 497 -12.62 -18.85 -11.98
CA ALA A 497 -13.66 -17.88 -11.67
C ALA A 497 -13.24 -16.91 -10.56
N PRO A 498 -13.51 -15.59 -10.73
CA PRO A 498 -13.39 -14.63 -9.63
C PRO A 498 -14.48 -14.86 -8.58
N LEU A 499 -14.17 -14.52 -7.34
CA LEU A 499 -15.11 -14.56 -6.22
C LEU A 499 -15.62 -13.16 -5.88
N SER A 500 -16.92 -13.06 -5.60
CA SER A 500 -17.54 -11.84 -5.09
C SER A 500 -17.37 -11.75 -3.58
N VAL A 501 -16.15 -11.50 -3.12
CA VAL A 501 -15.83 -11.21 -1.72
C VAL A 501 -15.75 -9.70 -1.54
N SER A 502 -16.40 -9.15 -0.51
CA SER A 502 -16.30 -7.72 -0.25
C SER A 502 -14.84 -7.32 0.01
N GLU A 503 -14.41 -6.21 -0.56
CA GLU A 503 -13.05 -5.72 -0.35
C GLU A 503 -12.91 -5.05 1.04
N SER A 504 -11.67 -4.96 1.49
CA SER A 504 -11.25 -4.28 2.71
C SER A 504 -10.29 -3.16 2.34
N VAL A 505 -10.35 -2.08 3.11
CA VAL A 505 -9.45 -0.94 2.91
C VAL A 505 -8.01 -1.41 3.11
N SER A 506 -7.13 -0.98 2.22
CA SER A 506 -5.69 -1.25 2.29
C SER A 506 -4.98 -0.01 2.82
N GLY A 507 -3.87 -0.21 3.55
CA GLY A 507 -2.99 0.89 3.96
C GLY A 507 -2.41 1.58 2.72
N ILE A 508 -2.21 2.89 2.78
CA ILE A 508 -1.46 3.61 1.75
C ILE A 508 0.03 3.38 2.02
N GLU A 509 0.78 2.94 1.02
CA GLU A 509 2.22 2.73 1.10
C GLU A 509 3.00 3.98 0.71
N SER A 510 2.63 4.59 -0.42
CA SER A 510 3.29 5.77 -0.97
C SER A 510 2.32 6.61 -1.80
N ILE A 511 2.68 7.87 -2.04
CA ILE A 511 1.88 8.81 -2.83
C ILE A 511 2.75 9.56 -3.85
N LEU A 512 2.15 9.98 -4.97
CA LEU A 512 2.80 10.75 -6.04
C LEU A 512 1.85 11.78 -6.65
N GLY A 513 2.35 12.97 -6.91
CA GLY A 513 1.73 13.96 -7.79
C GLY A 513 2.09 13.59 -9.21
N GLY A 514 1.12 13.01 -9.92
CA GLY A 514 1.31 12.50 -11.27
C GLY A 514 1.58 13.60 -12.28
N ALA A 515 2.05 13.21 -13.46
CA ALA A 515 2.33 14.13 -14.56
C ALA A 515 1.08 14.84 -15.12
N ASP A 516 -0.11 14.32 -14.80
CA ASP A 516 -1.43 14.90 -15.08
C ASP A 516 -1.97 15.78 -13.94
N GLY A 517 -1.18 16.01 -12.89
CA GLY A 517 -1.56 16.82 -11.73
C GLY A 517 -2.50 16.11 -10.74
N LYS A 518 -2.81 14.83 -10.92
CA LYS A 518 -3.59 14.02 -9.96
C LYS A 518 -2.69 13.42 -8.89
N ILE A 519 -3.29 12.95 -7.79
CA ILE A 519 -2.58 12.28 -6.71
C ILE A 519 -2.78 10.77 -6.82
N TYR A 520 -1.69 10.05 -7.03
CA TYR A 520 -1.63 8.60 -7.09
C TYR A 520 -1.25 8.07 -5.71
N SER A 521 -1.93 7.01 -5.25
CA SER A 521 -1.63 6.32 -4.00
C SER A 521 -1.41 4.84 -4.26
N SER A 522 -0.41 4.23 -3.64
CA SER A 522 -0.19 2.77 -3.72
C SER A 522 -0.71 2.06 -2.48
N GLY A 523 -1.23 0.83 -2.65
CA GLY A 523 -1.75 0.01 -1.56
C GLY A 523 -0.73 -0.98 -0.99
N TYR A 524 -0.68 -1.06 0.34
CA TYR A 524 0.00 -2.11 1.09
C TYR A 524 -0.97 -3.29 1.35
N LEU A 525 -0.62 -4.57 1.20
CA LEU A 525 0.60 -5.22 0.70
C LEU A 525 0.52 -5.67 -0.75
N THR A 526 -0.70 -5.95 -1.21
CA THR A 526 -0.91 -6.62 -2.49
C THR A 526 -0.89 -5.65 -3.67
N GLY A 527 -0.61 -4.38 -3.41
CA GLY A 527 -0.68 -3.32 -4.41
C GLY A 527 -2.09 -2.85 -4.69
N GLY A 528 -2.24 -2.29 -5.88
CA GLY A 528 -3.36 -1.45 -6.26
C GLY A 528 -3.01 0.03 -6.21
N THR A 529 -3.72 0.81 -7.02
CA THR A 529 -3.47 2.24 -7.19
C THR A 529 -4.75 3.04 -7.08
N GLY A 530 -4.79 4.00 -6.15
CA GLY A 530 -5.81 5.03 -6.09
C GLY A 530 -5.41 6.24 -6.92
N ILE A 531 -6.38 6.86 -7.59
CA ILE A 531 -6.19 8.15 -8.26
C ILE A 531 -7.21 9.14 -7.70
N TYR A 532 -6.68 10.17 -7.05
CA TYR A 532 -7.44 11.27 -6.50
C TYR A 532 -7.27 12.51 -7.38
N THR A 533 -8.39 13.12 -7.79
CA THR A 533 -8.38 14.37 -8.56
C THR A 533 -8.46 15.56 -7.59
N PRO A 534 -7.46 16.47 -7.56
CA PRO A 534 -7.44 17.63 -6.67
C PRO A 534 -8.76 18.40 -6.61
N LEU A 535 -9.30 18.55 -5.40
CA LEU A 535 -10.54 19.28 -5.10
C LEU A 535 -11.80 18.73 -5.81
N ARG A 536 -11.72 17.52 -6.36
CA ARG A 536 -12.75 16.88 -7.20
C ARG A 536 -12.95 15.44 -6.79
N SER A 537 -13.35 15.26 -5.53
CA SER A 537 -13.60 13.93 -4.97
C SER A 537 -14.64 13.11 -5.74
N ASP A 538 -15.52 13.77 -6.50
CA ASP A 538 -16.50 13.16 -7.40
C ASP A 538 -15.89 12.49 -8.64
N LEU A 539 -14.62 12.75 -8.94
CA LEU A 539 -13.89 12.14 -10.07
C LEU A 539 -12.85 11.10 -9.63
N ASN A 540 -12.82 10.73 -8.35
CA ASN A 540 -11.81 9.83 -7.83
C ASN A 540 -12.02 8.39 -8.29
N THR A 541 -10.91 7.69 -8.55
CA THR A 541 -10.89 6.26 -8.85
C THR A 541 -10.08 5.56 -7.77
N PRO A 542 -10.72 5.06 -6.70
CA PRO A 542 -10.01 4.62 -5.51
C PRO A 542 -9.30 3.29 -5.70
N THR A 543 -9.55 2.51 -6.76
CA THR A 543 -8.86 1.23 -6.88
C THR A 543 -8.69 0.80 -8.33
N LEU A 544 -7.45 0.86 -8.80
CA LEU A 544 -6.98 0.33 -10.08
C LEU A 544 -5.97 -0.80 -9.83
N ARG A 545 -5.97 -1.81 -10.69
CA ARG A 545 -5.17 -3.05 -10.52
C ARG A 545 -4.06 -3.15 -11.56
N GLY A 546 -3.02 -3.92 -11.26
CA GLY A 546 -1.92 -4.20 -12.21
C GLY A 546 -0.56 -3.60 -11.84
N VAL A 547 -0.51 -2.87 -10.72
CA VAL A 547 0.74 -2.49 -10.04
C VAL A 547 0.71 -3.07 -8.65
N GLU A 548 1.81 -3.70 -8.25
CA GLU A 548 2.01 -4.25 -6.91
C GLU A 548 2.21 -3.13 -5.88
N GLN A 549 2.75 -3.45 -4.69
CA GLN A 549 3.05 -2.42 -3.70
C GLN A 549 4.17 -1.53 -4.22
N ALA A 550 3.86 -0.27 -4.57
CA ALA A 550 4.86 0.68 -5.01
C ALA A 550 5.51 1.35 -3.79
N GLU A 551 6.80 1.11 -3.59
CA GLU A 551 7.60 1.65 -2.48
C GLU A 551 8.01 3.11 -2.76
N GLY A 552 8.36 3.39 -4.01
CA GLY A 552 8.73 4.71 -4.52
C GLY A 552 8.02 4.99 -5.84
N MET A 553 7.84 6.27 -6.14
CA MET A 553 7.20 6.74 -7.37
C MET A 553 7.81 8.07 -7.81
N THR A 554 7.84 8.34 -9.11
CA THR A 554 8.26 9.64 -9.65
C THR A 554 7.64 9.90 -11.03
N THR A 555 7.83 11.10 -11.59
CA THR A 555 7.40 11.44 -12.94
C THR A 555 8.59 11.75 -13.84
N LEU A 556 8.47 11.45 -15.13
CA LEU A 556 9.46 11.81 -16.14
C LEU A 556 8.78 11.91 -17.50
N ASN A 557 9.03 13.00 -18.23
CA ASN A 557 8.54 13.23 -19.60
C ASN A 557 7.02 13.00 -19.78
N GLY A 558 6.21 13.51 -18.84
CA GLY A 558 4.75 13.38 -18.92
C GLY A 558 4.19 12.03 -18.46
N LYS A 559 5.03 11.12 -17.98
CA LYS A 559 4.65 9.78 -17.51
C LYS A 559 4.90 9.62 -16.01
N ASN A 560 4.19 8.67 -15.41
CA ASN A 560 4.40 8.23 -14.03
C ASN A 560 5.21 6.93 -14.03
N TYR A 561 6.14 6.79 -13.10
CA TYR A 561 6.92 5.58 -12.88
C TYR A 561 6.70 5.07 -11.46
N PHE A 562 6.42 3.78 -11.34
CA PHE A 562 6.19 3.09 -10.07
C PHE A 562 7.29 2.07 -9.83
N GLY A 563 7.87 2.05 -8.63
CA GLY A 563 8.79 1.01 -8.19
C GLY A 563 8.08 0.00 -7.29
N GLY A 564 7.69 -1.15 -7.86
CA GLY A 564 6.95 -2.22 -7.20
C GLY A 564 7.84 -3.20 -6.41
N TYR A 565 7.32 -3.66 -5.28
CA TYR A 565 7.82 -4.77 -4.47
C TYR A 565 6.89 -5.99 -4.65
N PRO A 566 7.43 -7.22 -4.73
CA PRO A 566 8.86 -7.59 -4.64
C PRO A 566 9.69 -7.46 -5.94
N GLY A 567 11.01 -7.60 -5.81
CA GLY A 567 11.95 -7.68 -6.94
C GLY A 567 12.32 -6.34 -7.59
N ALA A 568 11.91 -5.23 -6.98
CA ALA A 568 12.14 -3.87 -7.48
C ALA A 568 11.74 -3.71 -8.96
N ILE A 569 10.50 -4.10 -9.27
CA ILE A 569 9.92 -4.03 -10.61
C ILE A 569 9.59 -2.58 -10.95
N ILE A 570 10.01 -2.10 -12.12
CA ILE A 570 9.73 -0.74 -12.57
C ILE A 570 8.59 -0.75 -13.58
N TYR A 571 7.52 -0.01 -13.29
CA TYR A 571 6.39 0.19 -14.18
C TYR A 571 6.37 1.60 -14.76
N GLU A 572 5.91 1.72 -16.01
CA GLU A 572 5.65 2.99 -16.68
C GLU A 572 4.14 3.14 -16.93
N HIS A 573 3.60 4.32 -16.66
CA HIS A 573 2.22 4.69 -16.90
C HIS A 573 2.13 6.01 -17.64
N ASP A 574 1.36 6.02 -18.73
CA ASP A 574 0.93 7.25 -19.40
C ASP A 574 -0.45 7.66 -18.87
N PRO A 575 -0.56 8.79 -18.14
CA PRO A 575 -1.84 9.24 -17.59
C PRO A 575 -2.84 9.73 -18.63
N ASN A 576 -2.44 9.91 -19.89
CA ASN A 576 -3.34 10.26 -20.98
C ASN A 576 -3.95 9.03 -21.67
N SER A 577 -3.51 7.84 -21.28
CA SER A 577 -3.98 6.57 -21.80
C SER A 577 -4.86 5.85 -20.77
N ALA A 578 -5.80 5.03 -21.23
CA ALA A 578 -6.67 4.28 -20.32
C ALA A 578 -5.87 3.33 -19.41
N TRP A 579 -6.30 3.15 -18.17
CA TRP A 579 -5.70 2.19 -17.27
C TRP A 579 -6.12 0.76 -17.64
N VAL A 580 -5.17 -0.06 -18.06
CA VAL A 580 -5.36 -1.47 -18.41
C VAL A 580 -4.19 -2.26 -17.84
N SER A 581 -4.46 -3.14 -16.87
CA SER A 581 -3.44 -3.97 -16.22
C SER A 581 -2.54 -4.68 -17.25
N GLY A 582 -1.22 -4.59 -17.07
CA GLY A 582 -0.22 -5.17 -17.96
C GLY A 582 0.07 -4.38 -19.25
N THR A 583 -0.79 -3.41 -19.61
CA THR A 583 -0.60 -2.55 -20.79
C THR A 583 -0.26 -1.11 -20.40
N ASN A 584 -1.02 -0.53 -19.47
CA ASN A 584 -0.82 0.80 -18.92
C ASN A 584 -1.39 0.80 -17.49
N PRO A 585 -0.57 0.61 -16.45
CA PRO A 585 0.89 0.61 -16.48
C PRO A 585 1.50 -0.66 -17.12
N ARG A 586 2.63 -0.50 -17.81
CA ARG A 586 3.45 -1.60 -18.35
C ARG A 586 4.67 -1.84 -17.49
N GLN A 587 5.04 -3.11 -17.29
CA GLN A 587 6.30 -3.47 -16.67
C GLN A 587 7.47 -3.24 -17.62
N MET A 588 8.52 -2.60 -17.13
CA MET A 588 9.72 -2.24 -17.91
C MET A 588 10.85 -3.24 -17.68
N PHE A 589 11.24 -3.43 -16.42
CA PHE A 589 12.30 -4.36 -16.00
C PHE A 589 12.17 -4.65 -14.49
N SER A 590 12.91 -5.65 -14.02
CA SER A 590 13.06 -6.02 -12.60
C SER A 590 14.54 -5.96 -12.21
N LEU A 591 14.84 -5.66 -10.94
CA LEU A 591 16.20 -5.66 -10.39
C LEU A 591 16.45 -6.87 -9.47
N GLU A 592 15.54 -7.83 -9.43
CA GLU A 592 15.67 -9.09 -8.69
C GLU A 592 16.94 -9.86 -9.07
N ALA A 593 17.31 -9.89 -10.35
CA ALA A 593 18.57 -10.52 -10.80
C ALA A 593 19.83 -9.86 -10.19
N ASN A 594 19.69 -8.65 -9.64
CA ASN A 594 20.72 -7.91 -8.90
C ASN A 594 20.50 -7.97 -7.37
N GLN A 595 19.73 -8.93 -6.86
CA GLN A 595 19.41 -9.09 -5.44
C GLN A 595 18.80 -7.82 -4.82
N GLN A 596 18.05 -7.05 -5.61
CA GLN A 596 17.35 -5.84 -5.17
C GLN A 596 15.85 -6.10 -5.11
N ASP A 597 15.20 -5.54 -4.09
CA ASP A 597 13.83 -5.92 -3.75
C ASP A 597 12.87 -4.74 -3.62
N ARG A 598 13.32 -3.64 -3.01
CA ARG A 598 12.45 -2.49 -2.69
C ARG A 598 13.01 -1.16 -3.18
N PRO A 599 12.41 -0.55 -4.22
CA PRO A 599 12.88 0.70 -4.82
C PRO A 599 12.28 1.94 -4.14
N PHE A 600 12.76 2.26 -2.94
CA PHE A 600 12.26 3.39 -2.14
C PHE A 600 12.67 4.76 -2.72
N GLY A 601 13.93 4.91 -3.11
CA GLY A 601 14.43 6.18 -3.62
C GLY A 601 14.13 6.30 -5.10
N MET A 602 13.27 7.23 -5.52
CA MET A 602 13.04 7.48 -6.94
C MET A 602 13.09 8.97 -7.25
N ALA A 603 13.87 9.32 -8.27
CA ALA A 603 13.99 10.68 -8.78
C ALA A 603 14.18 10.66 -10.29
N SER A 604 13.91 11.80 -10.94
CA SER A 604 14.16 11.97 -12.37
C SER A 604 14.89 13.28 -12.64
N GLY A 605 15.59 13.34 -13.77
CA GLY A 605 16.32 14.55 -14.17
C GLY A 605 17.24 14.31 -15.36
N GLY A 606 17.45 15.35 -16.17
CA GLY A 606 18.27 15.24 -17.40
C GLY A 606 17.74 14.21 -18.41
N GLY A 607 16.42 13.93 -18.40
CA GLY A 607 15.80 12.91 -19.24
C GLY A 607 15.96 11.46 -18.74
N LEU A 608 16.53 11.26 -17.55
CA LEU A 608 16.80 9.95 -16.97
C LEU A 608 15.96 9.70 -15.71
N LEU A 609 15.76 8.41 -15.41
CA LEU A 609 15.17 7.92 -14.18
C LEU A 609 16.27 7.34 -13.27
N PHE A 610 16.21 7.65 -11.98
CA PHE A 610 17.15 7.19 -10.97
C PHE A 610 16.40 6.40 -9.89
N ILE A 611 16.87 5.20 -9.58
CA ILE A 611 16.21 4.26 -8.67
C ILE A 611 17.21 3.80 -7.62
N GLY A 612 16.93 4.09 -6.36
CA GLY A 612 17.64 3.65 -5.17
C GLY A 612 16.87 2.53 -4.48
N THR A 613 17.57 1.45 -4.12
CA THR A 613 16.94 0.26 -3.58
C THR A 613 17.44 -0.13 -2.19
N ALA A 614 16.59 -0.84 -1.44
CA ALA A 614 16.99 -1.79 -0.42
C ALA A 614 17.08 -3.22 -1.02
N PRO A 615 18.07 -4.03 -0.61
CA PRO A 615 18.27 -5.37 -1.17
C PRO A 615 17.30 -6.41 -0.59
N GLU A 616 17.37 -7.62 -1.14
CA GLU A 616 16.61 -8.80 -0.69
C GLU A 616 16.85 -9.18 0.79
N TYR A 617 15.96 -10.02 1.31
CA TYR A 617 16.02 -10.55 2.68
C TYR A 617 17.37 -11.23 2.96
N GLY A 618 17.96 -10.89 4.11
CA GLY A 618 19.26 -11.43 4.53
C GLY A 618 20.47 -10.76 3.89
N ILE A 619 20.28 -9.77 3.00
CA ILE A 619 21.37 -9.12 2.25
C ILE A 619 21.61 -7.67 2.72
N LEU A 620 22.87 -7.25 2.73
CA LEU A 620 23.29 -5.86 2.92
C LEU A 620 23.84 -5.29 1.61
N GLY A 621 23.58 -4.00 1.35
CA GLY A 621 24.05 -3.29 0.16
C GLY A 621 22.96 -3.11 -0.89
N GLY A 622 22.36 -1.92 -0.92
CA GLY A 622 21.42 -1.52 -1.97
C GLY A 622 22.12 -1.06 -3.25
N ALA A 623 21.35 -0.61 -4.24
CA ALA A 623 21.87 -0.14 -5.52
C ALA A 623 21.40 1.28 -5.85
N LEU A 624 22.16 1.95 -6.73
CA LEU A 624 21.66 3.05 -7.55
C LEU A 624 21.57 2.56 -9.00
N THR A 625 20.38 2.59 -9.58
CA THR A 625 20.12 2.25 -10.98
C THR A 625 19.79 3.52 -11.77
N ILE A 626 20.39 3.66 -12.95
CA ILE A 626 20.12 4.74 -13.90
C ILE A 626 19.42 4.13 -15.10
N TYR A 627 18.23 4.62 -15.44
CA TYR A 627 17.45 4.17 -16.59
C TYR A 627 17.23 5.31 -17.59
N ASN A 628 17.49 5.02 -18.86
CA ASN A 628 17.22 5.92 -19.97
C ASN A 628 15.97 5.44 -20.74
N PRO A 629 14.83 6.13 -20.60
CA PRO A 629 13.60 5.75 -21.30
C PRO A 629 13.67 5.93 -22.83
N ALA A 630 14.60 6.76 -23.35
CA ALA A 630 14.76 6.96 -24.79
C ALA A 630 15.42 5.75 -25.48
N THR A 631 16.25 5.00 -24.77
CA THR A 631 16.97 3.83 -25.30
C THR A 631 16.53 2.51 -24.66
N SER A 632 15.67 2.56 -23.64
CA SER A 632 15.29 1.43 -22.80
C SER A 632 16.48 0.71 -22.15
N GLN A 633 17.58 1.41 -21.89
CA GLN A 633 18.78 0.84 -21.28
C GLN A 633 18.89 1.29 -19.82
N TYR A 634 19.37 0.41 -18.94
CA TYR A 634 19.69 0.75 -17.55
C TYR A 634 21.09 0.27 -17.15
N THR A 635 21.67 0.91 -16.13
CA THR A 635 22.93 0.52 -15.49
C THR A 635 22.71 0.46 -13.99
N VAL A 636 23.17 -0.62 -13.35
CA VAL A 636 23.00 -0.88 -11.92
C VAL A 636 24.35 -0.75 -11.21
N HIS A 637 24.43 0.13 -10.21
CA HIS A 637 25.58 0.25 -9.32
C HIS A 637 25.22 -0.35 -7.96
N GLN A 638 25.37 -1.67 -7.84
CA GLN A 638 25.16 -2.38 -6.57
C GLN A 638 26.21 -1.96 -5.54
N ASN A 639 25.79 -1.90 -4.28
CA ASN A 639 26.65 -1.62 -3.14
C ASN A 639 27.45 -0.31 -3.27
N ILE A 640 26.89 0.69 -3.96
CA ILE A 640 27.54 1.99 -4.23
C ILE A 640 27.86 2.77 -2.95
N VAL A 641 27.07 2.56 -1.89
CA VAL A 641 27.43 2.91 -0.52
C VAL A 641 27.62 1.60 0.24
N ASN A 642 28.85 1.36 0.72
CA ASN A 642 29.27 0.08 1.27
C ASN A 642 28.29 -0.48 2.31
N LYS A 643 27.61 -1.57 1.97
CA LYS A 643 26.64 -2.33 2.78
C LYS A 643 25.44 -1.52 3.27
N GLN A 644 25.04 -0.48 2.53
CA GLN A 644 23.90 0.38 2.89
C GLN A 644 22.88 0.42 1.76
N SER A 645 21.61 0.56 2.11
CA SER A 645 20.52 0.80 1.15
C SER A 645 20.53 2.25 0.67
N ILE A 646 19.99 2.52 -0.52
CA ILE A 646 19.78 3.89 -1.04
C ILE A 646 18.27 4.14 -1.06
N ILE A 647 17.76 5.04 -0.22
CA ILE A 647 16.32 5.11 0.10
C ILE A 647 15.66 6.46 -0.19
N ALA A 648 16.45 7.49 -0.48
CA ALA A 648 15.96 8.81 -0.86
C ALA A 648 16.87 9.38 -1.94
N LEU A 649 16.30 10.01 -2.97
CA LEU A 649 17.05 10.56 -4.10
C LEU A 649 16.53 11.94 -4.49
N THR A 650 17.44 12.80 -4.95
CA THR A 650 17.09 14.01 -5.71
C THR A 650 18.11 14.27 -6.81
N TYR A 651 17.71 15.02 -7.85
CA TYR A 651 18.58 15.39 -8.97
C TYR A 651 18.79 16.90 -9.00
N LEU A 652 20.02 17.32 -9.25
CA LEU A 652 20.36 18.72 -9.48
C LEU A 652 21.56 18.83 -10.43
N ASN A 653 21.36 19.53 -11.55
CA ASN A 653 22.44 19.97 -12.47
C ASN A 653 23.45 18.87 -12.87
N GLY A 654 22.95 17.71 -13.31
CA GLY A 654 23.80 16.59 -13.74
C GLY A 654 24.35 15.73 -12.59
N TYR A 655 23.90 15.97 -11.36
CA TYR A 655 24.23 15.14 -10.20
C TYR A 655 22.98 14.55 -9.58
N VAL A 656 23.12 13.34 -9.04
CA VAL A 656 22.15 12.68 -8.17
C VAL A 656 22.70 12.71 -6.75
N TYR A 657 21.86 13.11 -5.80
CA TYR A 657 22.17 13.05 -4.38
C TYR A 657 21.28 12.00 -3.73
N GLY A 658 21.89 11.10 -2.95
CA GLY A 658 21.20 9.97 -2.36
C GLY A 658 21.41 9.86 -0.86
N GLY A 659 20.32 9.67 -0.13
CA GLY A 659 20.34 9.35 1.29
C GLY A 659 20.46 7.84 1.47
N SER A 660 21.48 7.40 2.20
CA SER A 660 21.63 5.98 2.53
C SER A 660 21.00 5.60 3.87
N SER A 661 20.74 4.31 4.05
CA SER A 661 20.40 3.70 5.33
C SER A 661 21.34 2.55 5.63
N VAL A 662 21.78 2.42 6.88
CA VAL A 662 22.58 1.27 7.33
C VAL A 662 21.83 -0.06 7.26
N SER A 663 20.50 -0.01 7.13
CA SER A 663 19.66 -1.20 6.97
C SER A 663 19.90 -1.85 5.60
N GLY A 664 19.90 -3.18 5.56
CA GLY A 664 19.69 -3.96 4.33
C GLY A 664 18.25 -4.46 4.26
N GLY A 665 18.07 -5.63 3.64
CA GLY A 665 16.80 -6.35 3.69
C GLY A 665 16.53 -6.93 5.08
N LEU A 666 15.28 -7.30 5.35
CA LEU A 666 14.90 -7.92 6.62
C LEU A 666 15.68 -9.22 6.87
N GLY A 667 15.95 -9.49 8.14
CA GLY A 667 16.64 -10.69 8.64
C GLY A 667 18.16 -10.61 8.76
N ILE A 668 18.79 -9.49 8.39
CA ILE A 668 20.21 -9.26 8.62
C ILE A 668 20.44 -7.96 9.39
N ALA A 669 21.29 -8.02 10.42
CA ALA A 669 21.64 -6.83 11.18
C ALA A 669 22.56 -5.89 10.37
N PRO A 670 22.38 -4.57 10.47
CA PRO A 670 23.32 -3.59 9.93
C PRO A 670 24.77 -3.89 10.34
N SER A 671 25.70 -3.80 9.39
CA SER A 671 27.15 -3.89 9.68
C SER A 671 27.83 -2.53 9.70
N GLN A 672 27.17 -1.49 9.18
CA GLN A 672 27.64 -0.12 9.21
C GLN A 672 26.91 0.63 10.33
N THR A 673 27.57 1.64 10.89
CA THR A 673 27.06 2.38 12.06
C THR A 673 26.45 3.72 11.73
N GLU A 674 26.68 4.25 10.52
CA GLU A 674 26.30 5.59 10.11
C GLU A 674 25.86 5.66 8.65
N ALA A 675 24.78 6.39 8.40
CA ALA A 675 24.37 6.78 7.07
C ALA A 675 25.34 7.79 6.42
N LYS A 676 25.29 7.84 5.10
CA LYS A 676 26.16 8.66 4.26
C LYS A 676 25.34 9.33 3.16
N LEU A 677 25.77 10.52 2.75
CA LEU A 677 25.25 11.17 1.56
C LEU A 677 26.04 10.64 0.35
N LEU A 678 25.34 10.05 -0.61
CA LEU A 678 25.85 9.74 -1.93
C LEU A 678 25.75 10.98 -2.82
N LYS A 679 26.84 11.34 -3.50
CA LYS A 679 26.85 12.28 -4.62
C LYS A 679 27.34 11.54 -5.87
N TYR A 680 26.50 11.43 -6.89
CA TYR A 680 26.78 10.72 -8.13
C TYR A 680 26.72 11.69 -9.32
N LYS A 681 27.73 11.67 -10.19
CA LYS A 681 27.80 12.52 -11.38
C LYS A 681 27.35 11.73 -12.60
N VAL A 682 26.31 12.23 -13.26
CA VAL A 682 25.62 11.49 -14.34
C VAL A 682 26.47 11.36 -15.61
N SER A 683 27.30 12.36 -15.92
CA SER A 683 28.03 12.41 -17.19
C SER A 683 29.11 11.33 -17.34
N ASP A 684 29.72 10.90 -16.24
CA ASP A 684 30.87 9.99 -16.23
C ASP A 684 30.74 8.85 -15.21
N GLY A 685 29.65 8.81 -14.43
CA GLY A 685 29.40 7.78 -13.44
C GLY A 685 30.27 7.85 -12.19
N THR A 686 31.01 8.93 -11.99
CA THR A 686 31.82 9.10 -10.77
C THR A 686 30.93 9.34 -9.55
N SER A 687 31.32 8.77 -8.41
CA SER A 687 30.59 8.94 -7.16
C SER A 687 31.48 9.32 -5.98
N THR A 688 30.89 9.98 -5.00
CA THR A 688 31.52 10.36 -3.74
C THR A 688 30.56 10.03 -2.61
N VAL A 689 31.06 9.38 -1.57
CA VAL A 689 30.30 9.06 -0.35
C VAL A 689 30.78 10.00 0.76
N ILE A 690 29.85 10.78 1.30
CA ILE A 690 30.12 11.90 2.20
C ILE A 690 29.57 11.57 3.59
N SER A 691 30.40 11.72 4.62
CA SER A 691 29.96 11.55 6.01
C SER A 691 29.19 12.78 6.48
N LEU A 692 28.14 12.56 7.27
CA LEU A 692 27.43 13.63 7.96
C LEU A 692 28.33 14.26 9.04
N PRO A 693 28.15 15.56 9.37
CA PRO A 693 28.92 16.22 10.43
C PRO A 693 28.50 15.79 11.84
N VAL A 694 27.45 14.96 11.96
CA VAL A 694 26.97 14.34 13.20
C VAL A 694 27.14 12.84 13.09
N SER A 695 27.83 12.24 14.06
CA SER A 695 28.08 10.80 14.12
C SER A 695 26.86 10.00 14.56
N GLY A 696 26.82 8.71 14.19
CA GLY A 696 25.88 7.73 14.73
C GLY A 696 24.48 7.68 14.09
N LEU A 697 24.13 8.62 13.22
CA LEU A 697 22.81 8.67 12.56
C LEU A 697 22.64 7.50 11.57
N LYS A 698 21.51 6.78 11.63
CA LYS A 698 21.35 5.50 10.93
C LYS A 698 20.80 5.57 9.51
N ALA A 699 20.05 6.61 9.19
CA ALA A 699 19.45 6.76 7.87
C ALA A 699 19.23 8.23 7.51
N ILE A 700 19.49 8.58 6.25
CA ILE A 700 19.02 9.82 5.62
C ILE A 700 17.74 9.48 4.87
N THR A 701 16.59 9.81 5.44
CA THR A 701 15.28 9.36 4.94
C THR A 701 14.63 10.35 3.97
N ALA A 702 15.10 11.60 3.93
CA ALA A 702 14.65 12.59 2.95
C ALA A 702 15.85 13.31 2.33
N VAL A 703 15.77 13.56 1.02
CA VAL A 703 16.71 14.39 0.28
C VAL A 703 15.91 15.20 -0.74
N THR A 704 16.06 16.54 -0.75
CA THR A 704 15.40 17.41 -1.72
C THR A 704 16.29 18.59 -2.08
N VAL A 705 16.03 19.22 -3.23
CA VAL A 705 16.67 20.50 -3.59
C VAL A 705 15.90 21.61 -2.90
N GLY A 706 16.58 22.35 -2.03
CA GLY A 706 16.03 23.51 -1.36
C GLY A 706 15.86 24.71 -2.30
N PRO A 707 15.07 25.72 -1.90
CA PRO A 707 14.86 26.94 -2.69
C PRO A 707 16.13 27.80 -2.82
N ASP A 708 17.14 27.54 -2.00
CA ASP A 708 18.47 28.16 -2.02
C ASP A 708 19.49 27.41 -2.90
N GLY A 709 19.07 26.33 -3.57
CA GLY A 709 19.94 25.49 -4.39
C GLY A 709 20.85 24.55 -3.58
N ASN A 710 20.72 24.51 -2.25
CA ASN A 710 21.38 23.52 -1.42
C ASN A 710 20.60 22.19 -1.45
N ILE A 711 21.27 21.10 -1.09
CA ILE A 711 20.64 19.80 -0.87
C ILE A 711 20.20 19.71 0.59
N TRP A 712 18.89 19.69 0.81
CA TRP A 712 18.26 19.61 2.12
C TRP A 712 17.95 18.16 2.46
N MET A 713 18.26 17.73 3.69
CA MET A 713 18.16 16.34 4.09
C MET A 713 17.65 16.18 5.51
N MET A 714 16.84 15.15 5.74
CA MET A 714 16.51 14.69 7.09
C MET A 714 17.27 13.40 7.39
N ALA A 715 18.00 13.38 8.51
CA ALA A 715 18.56 12.16 9.07
C ALA A 715 18.21 12.10 10.56
N GLU A 716 17.33 11.15 10.91
CA GLU A 716 16.63 11.16 12.21
C GLU A 716 16.00 12.55 12.47
N GLY A 717 16.16 13.11 13.67
CA GLY A 717 15.61 14.42 14.01
C GLY A 717 16.34 15.64 13.43
N TYR A 718 17.44 15.44 12.70
CA TYR A 718 18.28 16.51 12.18
C TYR A 718 17.91 16.92 10.76
N LEU A 719 17.81 18.24 10.53
CA LEU A 719 17.94 18.83 9.20
C LEU A 719 19.42 19.06 8.89
N PHE A 720 19.84 18.77 7.66
CA PHE A 720 21.15 19.14 7.09
C PHE A 720 20.97 19.89 5.78
N LEU A 721 21.82 20.89 5.52
CA LEU A 721 22.00 21.51 4.19
C LEU A 721 23.41 21.27 3.69
N TYR A 722 23.52 20.66 2.52
CA TYR A 722 24.77 20.49 1.80
C TYR A 722 24.82 21.41 0.58
N ASN A 723 25.85 22.25 0.48
CA ASN A 723 26.03 23.15 -0.64
C ASN A 723 26.82 22.43 -1.76
N PRO A 724 26.20 22.18 -2.92
CA PRO A 724 26.81 21.38 -3.98
C PRO A 724 27.96 22.08 -4.72
N THR A 725 28.02 23.42 -4.63
CA THR A 725 29.06 24.25 -5.26
C THR A 725 30.36 24.24 -4.46
N THR A 726 30.26 24.39 -3.14
CA THR A 726 31.41 24.44 -2.22
C THR A 726 31.79 23.05 -1.69
N ASN A 727 30.93 22.05 -1.89
CA ASN A 727 31.05 20.69 -1.36
C ASN A 727 31.15 20.63 0.17
N ALA A 728 30.35 21.44 0.86
CA ALA A 728 30.36 21.52 2.32
C ALA A 728 28.95 21.53 2.91
N PHE A 729 28.81 21.01 4.13
CA PHE A 729 27.62 21.25 4.95
C PHE A 729 27.64 22.69 5.47
N VAL A 730 26.55 23.42 5.22
CA VAL A 730 26.42 24.83 5.59
C VAL A 730 25.46 25.05 6.76
N TYR A 731 24.65 24.05 7.08
CA TYR A 731 23.73 24.08 8.22
C TYR A 731 23.42 22.66 8.70
N TYR A 732 23.27 22.49 10.01
CA TYR A 732 22.59 21.34 10.59
C TYR A 732 22.00 21.68 11.97
N TYR A 733 20.81 21.16 12.28
CA TYR A 733 20.16 21.36 13.56
C TYR A 733 19.19 20.21 13.88
N ASN A 734 19.13 19.80 15.15
CA ASN A 734 18.20 18.76 15.62
C ASN A 734 16.88 19.36 16.07
N TRP A 735 15.87 19.34 15.20
CA TRP A 735 14.53 19.81 15.56
C TRP A 735 13.68 18.77 16.28
N PHE A 736 14.01 17.48 16.12
CA PHE A 736 13.22 16.39 16.68
C PHE A 736 14.12 15.42 17.47
N PRO A 737 14.67 15.83 18.62
CA PRO A 737 15.67 15.06 19.37
C PRO A 737 15.18 13.71 19.90
N THR A 738 13.86 13.48 19.90
CA THR A 738 13.25 12.20 20.28
C THR A 738 13.21 11.18 19.14
N VAL A 739 13.48 11.60 17.90
CA VAL A 739 13.55 10.70 16.75
C VAL A 739 14.94 10.11 16.73
N SER A 740 15.02 8.80 16.98
CA SER A 740 16.24 8.02 16.92
C SER A 740 15.95 6.65 16.33
N TYR A 741 16.86 6.16 15.50
CA TYR A 741 16.69 4.91 14.79
C TYR A 741 17.59 3.83 15.40
N ASN A 742 17.03 2.64 15.60
CA ASN A 742 17.77 1.47 16.07
C ASN A 742 17.48 0.26 15.16
N PRO A 743 17.96 0.29 13.90
CA PRO A 743 17.72 -0.80 12.98
C PRO A 743 18.40 -2.09 13.46
N THR A 744 17.69 -3.20 13.33
CA THR A 744 18.14 -4.54 13.70
C THR A 744 17.86 -5.52 12.56
N ALA A 745 18.15 -6.80 12.75
CA ALA A 745 17.74 -7.83 11.81
C ALA A 745 16.21 -7.90 11.61
N THR A 746 15.40 -7.46 12.57
CA THR A 746 13.93 -7.58 12.52
C THR A 746 13.22 -6.23 12.36
N ALA A 747 13.97 -5.13 12.26
CA ALA A 747 13.44 -3.79 12.09
C ALA A 747 14.36 -2.98 11.17
N THR A 748 13.92 -2.72 9.95
CA THR A 748 14.67 -1.95 8.95
C THR A 748 14.20 -0.50 8.93
N MET A 749 15.12 0.43 8.66
CA MET A 749 14.81 1.85 8.51
C MET A 749 14.98 2.25 7.05
N VAL A 750 13.87 2.23 6.31
CA VAL A 750 13.85 2.44 4.85
C VAL A 750 12.98 3.63 4.42
N ARG A 751 12.17 4.16 5.34
CA ARG A 751 11.38 5.39 5.17
C ARG A 751 11.13 6.00 6.55
N ASP A 752 11.10 7.32 6.62
CA ASP A 752 10.46 8.06 7.71
C ASP A 752 10.08 9.46 7.21
N ALA A 753 11.04 10.39 7.26
CA ALA A 753 10.79 11.76 6.87
C ALA A 753 10.64 11.94 5.35
N THR A 754 9.88 12.94 4.93
CA THR A 754 9.82 13.46 3.55
C THR A 754 10.05 14.97 3.58
N LEU A 755 10.66 15.54 2.54
CA LEU A 755 10.82 17.00 2.38
C LEU A 755 10.41 17.45 0.98
N ILE A 756 9.75 18.60 0.88
CA ILE A 756 9.42 19.23 -0.39
C ILE A 756 9.57 20.76 -0.33
N SER A 757 10.20 21.32 -1.35
CA SER A 757 10.20 22.77 -1.60
C SER A 757 8.89 23.15 -2.30
N ALA A 758 8.06 23.95 -1.64
CA ALA A 758 6.73 24.32 -2.13
C ALA A 758 6.72 25.65 -2.89
N LYS A 759 5.62 25.92 -3.59
CA LYS A 759 5.45 27.11 -4.44
C LYS A 759 5.41 28.44 -3.66
N ASP A 760 5.10 28.40 -2.37
CA ASP A 760 5.12 29.58 -1.48
C ASP A 760 6.54 29.95 -1.02
N GLY A 761 7.56 29.21 -1.47
CA GLY A 761 8.96 29.41 -1.09
C GLY A 761 9.35 28.77 0.24
N ASN A 762 8.42 28.11 0.94
CA ASN A 762 8.72 27.36 2.16
C ASN A 762 9.11 25.91 1.83
N VAL A 763 9.75 25.24 2.80
CA VAL A 763 10.01 23.80 2.75
C VAL A 763 9.07 23.11 3.72
N TYR A 764 8.35 22.10 3.26
CA TYR A 764 7.45 21.30 4.09
C TYR A 764 8.03 19.90 4.29
N GLY A 765 7.72 19.30 5.42
CA GLY A 765 8.18 17.96 5.72
C GLY A 765 7.25 17.16 6.61
N THR A 766 7.41 15.84 6.54
CA THR A 766 6.82 14.91 7.50
C THR A 766 7.91 14.19 8.27
N ILE A 767 7.62 13.72 9.49
CA ILE A 767 8.56 12.92 10.28
C ILE A 767 7.84 12.08 11.34
N SER A 768 8.46 10.95 11.69
CA SER A 768 8.05 9.93 12.66
C SER A 768 6.67 9.34 12.41
N GLY A 769 6.11 9.53 11.20
CA GLY A 769 4.71 9.27 10.88
C GLY A 769 3.69 10.09 11.67
N LEU A 770 4.12 11.11 12.43
CA LEU A 770 3.27 11.86 13.37
C LEU A 770 3.07 13.31 12.97
N LYS A 771 4.10 13.95 12.42
CA LYS A 771 4.14 15.41 12.28
C LYS A 771 4.18 15.82 10.82
N LEU A 772 3.36 16.82 10.47
CA LEU A 772 3.57 17.70 9.33
C LEU A 772 4.19 19.00 9.83
N PHE A 773 5.23 19.51 9.18
CA PHE A 773 5.88 20.76 9.56
C PHE A 773 6.24 21.60 8.34
N ARG A 774 6.45 22.90 8.59
CA ARG A 774 6.90 23.90 7.62
C ARG A 774 8.16 24.58 8.13
N ILE A 775 9.08 24.88 7.22
CA ILE A 775 10.31 25.63 7.45
C ILE A 775 10.31 26.86 6.55
N VAL A 776 10.59 28.02 7.15
CA VAL A 776 10.83 29.27 6.41
C VAL A 776 12.33 29.40 6.10
N PRO A 777 12.78 29.24 4.84
CA PRO A 777 14.20 29.08 4.53
C PRO A 777 15.08 30.29 4.88
N SER A 778 14.55 31.50 4.76
CA SER A 778 15.29 32.74 5.06
C SER A 778 15.65 32.89 6.54
N THR A 779 14.91 32.23 7.44
CA THR A 779 15.10 32.33 8.90
C THR A 779 15.41 30.99 9.56
N MET A 780 15.29 29.89 8.82
CA MET A 780 15.31 28.51 9.33
C MET A 780 14.32 28.27 10.49
N SER A 781 13.23 29.04 10.53
CA SER A 781 12.16 28.86 11.52
C SER A 781 11.27 27.68 11.13
N MET A 782 11.14 26.71 12.03
CA MET A 782 10.29 25.52 11.85
C MET A 782 9.00 25.65 12.68
N THR A 783 7.86 25.29 12.09
CA THR A 783 6.55 25.21 12.75
C THR A 783 5.91 23.87 12.46
N VAL A 784 5.48 23.15 13.50
CA VAL A 784 4.64 21.96 13.37
C VAL A 784 3.22 22.39 13.04
N LEU A 785 2.67 21.89 11.94
CA LEU A 785 1.35 22.22 11.41
C LEU A 785 0.29 21.21 11.82
N ASP A 786 0.65 19.93 11.87
CA ASP A 786 -0.22 18.82 12.28
C ASP A 786 0.59 17.83 13.11
N SER A 787 -0.03 17.24 14.12
CA SER A 787 0.51 16.16 14.96
C SER A 787 -0.40 14.92 15.00
N GLY A 788 -1.44 14.88 14.17
CA GLY A 788 -2.44 13.81 14.07
C GLY A 788 -2.07 12.70 13.08
N GLY A 789 -0.78 12.54 12.76
CA GLY A 789 -0.27 11.56 11.82
C GLY A 789 -0.03 12.15 10.43
N ALA A 790 1.19 11.98 9.91
CA ALA A 790 1.55 12.38 8.55
C ALA A 790 2.75 11.59 8.02
N ILE A 791 2.54 10.90 6.90
CA ILE A 791 3.55 10.14 6.16
C ILE A 791 3.48 10.55 4.69
N GLY A 792 4.65 10.67 4.05
CA GLY A 792 4.77 11.10 2.65
C GLY A 792 4.36 12.55 2.46
N LEU A 793 4.79 13.14 1.36
CA LEU A 793 4.31 14.45 0.91
C LEU A 793 4.32 14.51 -0.60
N SER A 794 3.23 15.00 -1.17
CA SER A 794 3.16 15.27 -2.59
C SER A 794 2.31 16.50 -2.90
N PRO A 795 2.73 17.39 -3.81
CA PRO A 795 1.95 18.56 -4.16
C PRO A 795 0.94 18.23 -5.26
N ASP A 796 -0.18 18.95 -5.28
CA ASP A 796 -1.02 19.08 -6.47
C ASP A 796 -0.59 20.27 -7.35
N TRP A 797 -1.36 20.53 -8.41
CA TRP A 797 -1.10 21.64 -9.31
C TRP A 797 -1.38 23.02 -8.69
N PHE A 798 -2.26 23.14 -7.70
CA PHE A 798 -2.48 24.36 -6.93
C PHE A 798 -1.34 24.67 -5.95
N GLY A 799 -0.57 23.64 -5.58
CA GLY A 799 0.47 23.70 -4.57
C GLY A 799 0.04 23.13 -3.21
N ASN A 800 -1.19 22.63 -3.08
CA ASN A 800 -1.66 21.98 -1.86
C ASN A 800 -0.87 20.68 -1.65
N LEU A 801 -0.60 20.35 -0.40
CA LEU A 801 0.17 19.18 -0.03
C LEU A 801 -0.73 18.03 0.41
N TYR A 802 -0.48 16.87 -0.16
CA TYR A 802 -1.13 15.61 0.17
C TYR A 802 -0.18 14.76 0.98
N TYR A 803 -0.73 14.07 1.98
CA TYR A 803 -0.04 13.17 2.87
C TYR A 803 -1.02 12.10 3.34
N PHE A 804 -0.56 11.07 4.04
CA PHE A 804 -1.45 10.03 4.53
C PHE A 804 -1.18 9.62 5.97
N THR A 805 -2.14 8.92 6.55
CA THR A 805 -2.01 8.23 7.84
C THR A 805 -2.70 6.88 7.71
N GLY A 806 -1.93 5.80 7.78
CA GLY A 806 -2.44 4.47 7.53
C GLY A 806 -3.07 4.38 6.14
N SER A 807 -4.36 4.08 6.10
CA SER A 807 -5.19 3.96 4.90
C SER A 807 -5.77 5.28 4.37
N THR A 808 -5.64 6.37 5.12
CA THR A 808 -6.39 7.60 4.86
C THR A 808 -5.52 8.66 4.20
N LEU A 809 -5.92 9.14 3.03
CA LEU A 809 -5.33 10.31 2.38
C LEU A 809 -5.84 11.60 3.05
N LYS A 810 -4.95 12.57 3.20
CA LYS A 810 -5.21 13.89 3.79
C LYS A 810 -4.60 14.98 2.90
N ARG A 811 -5.12 16.19 3.03
CA ARG A 811 -4.62 17.40 2.37
C ARG A 811 -4.38 18.52 3.37
N TYR A 812 -3.28 19.24 3.16
CA TYR A 812 -2.99 20.56 3.67
C TYR A 812 -3.03 21.59 2.53
N ALA A 813 -4.03 22.47 2.53
CA ALA A 813 -4.19 23.55 1.57
C ALA A 813 -3.69 24.87 2.17
N PHE A 814 -2.83 25.59 1.45
CA PHE A 814 -2.21 26.80 1.99
C PHE A 814 -1.89 27.87 0.98
#